data_AF-A0A0C2S4D3-F1
#
_entry.id   AF-A0A0C2S4D3-F1
#
_cell.length_a   1.000
_cell.length_b   1.000
_cell.length_c   1.000
_cell.angle_alpha   90.00
_cell.angle_beta   90.00
_cell.angle_gamma   90.00
#
_symmetry.space_group_name_H-M   'P 1'
#
loop_
_entity.id
_entity.type
_entity.pdbx_description
1 polymer ?
#
loop_
_entity_poly.entity_id
_entity_poly.type
_entity_poly.pdbx_seq_one_letter_code
_entity_poly.pdbx_strand_id
1 'polypeptide(L)'
;MLTVLRPFHASAALTRTRASNLLNILSKETHAPLWALIHAAQSTHLPLLHLTSLLQKQGLSLEEFTKWKSKTTQSLQTDTGPIPSWVVFHVVIYKVRSSAHANGFMMDFVFTHLDSLPLNLQGPLLIFSAFHLSKFNLLQPLTRVIDTFLTTELAQDSDALQFNLLLQALSVNSIRSPESANIAVRVLKAMEARQLKLRSETYHSLLRDRFVTVELTKYLRSRMVHEGFVPDVSHLEAYLRVFAKGGAVHEAQKYVDEIRKHDLRRSSSRSSYSSSHASTVALSGFKDRASAFDFLQGLVAQPNANSNTSITVLPLPRAPYLLPLYKKKLDTHDYTASLAIASRDPQIRTGHLVKMFRRMSQIRGSLIRPTIVSYTVAIRGLLYRNAIPLAERIWRQLVKAGYPLDRPALSVGLETLTRAGKPHEAFELLEKYACDDTGDQNTTMTRFFSTPQLCVDIHALNTFMESLNKINRPDIIFKLWDYMDCLYGLSPTSQTLSILLQAATLASQLDKSSFHGAVAHLWLRNPFRRRNQQSLKKPETREEMVDAIVSNLRERGKRGEFRSKAYESGIWNDELPLEGARGVFLNVIFGAGNATHHEQLAGIKPPAYALRISLDNDSPPQHTHIDSLLSYTTSSSRSYPTIIPTNNNFLQYLLLLGLNERAAEIPITLACMKALGIKPDRATLAVGLVFFAEVGMQPPLVKAIDEWRGRGEGNKDEYSRMVEWMKEWVGEERMPRVENLRKWQFWVKNAREK
;
A
#
# COMPACT_ATOMS: atom_id res chain seq x y z
N MET A 1 -3.91 -31.63 -18.60
CA MET A 1 -2.80 -30.70 -18.29
C MET A 1 -2.73 -29.54 -19.30
N LEU A 2 -3.85 -28.85 -19.61
CA LEU A 2 -3.88 -27.78 -20.63
C LEU A 2 -4.92 -26.68 -20.37
N THR A 3 -5.29 -26.40 -19.13
CA THR A 3 -6.40 -25.47 -18.79
C THR A 3 -6.06 -24.53 -17.63
N VAL A 4 -4.90 -23.86 -17.65
CA VAL A 4 -4.47 -22.93 -16.57
C VAL A 4 -4.21 -21.49 -17.07
N LEU A 5 -4.53 -21.16 -18.32
CA LEU A 5 -4.24 -19.83 -18.87
C LEU A 5 -5.50 -19.09 -19.29
N ARG A 6 -6.28 -18.58 -18.34
CA ARG A 6 -7.25 -17.47 -18.51
C ARG A 6 -7.83 -17.07 -17.14
N PRO A 7 -7.23 -16.09 -16.43
CA PRO A 7 -8.07 -15.01 -15.86
C PRO A 7 -7.32 -13.66 -15.70
N PHE A 8 -6.76 -13.06 -16.76
CA PHE A 8 -5.95 -11.81 -16.61
C PHE A 8 -6.12 -10.75 -17.71
N HIS A 9 -7.22 -10.75 -18.47
CA HIS A 9 -7.29 -9.93 -19.69
C HIS A 9 -7.49 -8.42 -19.45
N ALA A 10 -8.20 -7.98 -18.41
CA ALA A 10 -8.48 -6.55 -18.21
C ALA A 10 -7.26 -5.72 -17.74
N SER A 11 -6.50 -6.21 -16.74
CA SER A 11 -5.26 -5.55 -16.27
C SER A 11 -4.09 -5.70 -17.25
N ALA A 12 -4.04 -6.81 -18.00
CA ALA A 12 -3.05 -7.01 -19.05
C ALA A 12 -3.25 -6.05 -20.23
N ALA A 13 -4.49 -5.67 -20.58
CA ALA A 13 -4.76 -4.76 -21.69
C ALA A 13 -4.28 -3.31 -21.42
N LEU A 14 -4.51 -2.78 -20.22
CA LEU A 14 -4.04 -1.45 -19.81
C LEU A 14 -2.51 -1.38 -19.61
N THR A 15 -1.90 -2.50 -19.25
CA THR A 15 -0.44 -2.59 -19.04
C THR A 15 0.31 -2.81 -20.34
N ARG A 16 -0.27 -3.60 -21.27
CA ARG A 16 0.20 -3.70 -22.66
C ARG A 16 0.16 -2.36 -23.36
N THR A 17 -0.91 -1.57 -23.19
CA THR A 17 -1.04 -0.25 -23.84
C THR A 17 0.00 0.76 -23.34
N ARG A 18 0.39 0.74 -22.06
CA ARG A 18 1.45 1.63 -21.56
C ARG A 18 2.86 1.17 -21.91
N ALA A 19 3.14 -0.13 -21.82
CA ALA A 19 4.41 -0.68 -22.28
C ALA A 19 4.59 -0.48 -23.80
N SER A 20 3.51 -0.64 -24.58
CA SER A 20 3.52 -0.33 -26.01
C SER A 20 3.67 1.16 -26.28
N ASN A 21 3.16 2.05 -25.41
CA ASN A 21 3.40 3.48 -25.56
C ASN A 21 4.87 3.84 -25.32
N LEU A 22 5.52 3.27 -24.29
CA LEU A 22 6.96 3.45 -24.08
C LEU A 22 7.77 2.88 -25.26
N LEU A 23 7.38 1.71 -25.76
CA LEU A 23 7.96 1.09 -26.97
C LEU A 23 7.78 1.97 -28.21
N ASN A 24 6.62 2.59 -28.38
CA ASN A 24 6.31 3.50 -29.48
C ASN A 24 7.12 4.82 -29.40
N ILE A 25 7.39 5.32 -28.20
CA ILE A 25 8.23 6.52 -28.01
C ILE A 25 9.69 6.17 -28.34
N LEU A 26 10.19 5.03 -27.83
CA LEU A 26 11.53 4.53 -28.16
C LEU A 26 11.70 4.25 -29.66
N SER A 27 10.69 3.65 -30.32
CA SER A 27 10.76 3.32 -31.74
C SER A 27 10.73 4.55 -32.65
N LYS A 28 9.97 5.59 -32.27
CA LYS A 28 9.90 6.84 -33.02
C LYS A 28 11.19 7.64 -32.98
N GLU A 29 11.93 7.60 -31.88
CA GLU A 29 13.10 8.48 -31.69
C GLU A 29 14.43 7.77 -31.92
N THR A 30 14.54 6.47 -31.64
CA THR A 30 15.79 5.71 -31.89
C THR A 30 15.84 5.10 -33.29
N HIS A 31 14.71 4.99 -34.00
CA HIS A 31 14.56 4.34 -35.30
C HIS A 31 15.19 2.93 -35.41
N ALA A 32 15.49 2.26 -34.28
CA ALA A 32 16.18 0.98 -34.30
C ALA A 32 15.27 -0.13 -34.86
N PRO A 33 15.76 -0.98 -35.80
CA PRO A 33 14.93 -2.02 -36.43
C PRO A 33 14.41 -3.08 -35.44
N LEU A 34 15.09 -3.22 -34.30
CA LEU A 34 14.74 -4.13 -33.21
C LEU A 34 13.34 -3.85 -32.63
N TRP A 35 12.95 -2.57 -32.50
CA TRP A 35 11.63 -2.22 -31.95
C TRP A 35 10.49 -2.61 -32.90
N ALA A 36 10.69 -2.43 -34.20
CA ALA A 36 9.75 -2.86 -35.23
C ALA A 36 9.60 -4.39 -35.26
N LEU A 37 10.70 -5.12 -35.05
CA LEU A 37 10.69 -6.59 -34.95
C LEU A 37 9.91 -7.07 -33.71
N ILE A 38 10.02 -6.39 -32.57
CA ILE A 38 9.23 -6.72 -31.36
C ILE A 38 7.73 -6.52 -31.58
N HIS A 39 7.34 -5.39 -32.22
CA HIS A 39 5.96 -5.18 -32.63
C HIS A 39 5.48 -6.29 -33.59
N ALA A 40 6.36 -6.71 -34.50
CA ALA A 40 6.07 -7.76 -35.45
C ALA A 40 5.92 -9.16 -34.86
N ALA A 41 6.67 -9.45 -33.79
CA ALA A 41 6.53 -10.68 -33.04
C ALA A 41 5.15 -10.78 -32.34
N GLN A 42 4.53 -9.65 -32.00
CA GLN A 42 3.24 -9.59 -31.32
C GLN A 42 2.02 -9.69 -32.26
N SER A 43 2.10 -9.09 -33.46
CA SER A 43 1.00 -9.11 -34.44
C SER A 43 0.87 -10.48 -35.12
N THR A 44 -0.34 -11.03 -35.14
CA THR A 44 -0.67 -12.27 -35.87
C THR A 44 -0.76 -12.08 -37.39
N HIS A 45 -0.92 -10.83 -37.85
CA HIS A 45 -1.04 -10.46 -39.26
C HIS A 45 -0.05 -9.35 -39.60
N LEU A 46 1.11 -9.72 -40.12
CA LEU A 46 2.02 -8.79 -40.80
C LEU A 46 2.33 -9.31 -42.20
N PRO A 47 2.48 -8.43 -43.20
CA PRO A 47 2.93 -8.83 -44.52
C PRO A 47 4.34 -9.40 -44.45
N LEU A 48 4.52 -10.63 -44.94
CA LEU A 48 5.76 -11.41 -44.91
C LEU A 48 6.97 -10.64 -45.47
N LEU A 49 6.75 -9.78 -46.47
CA LEU A 49 7.77 -8.93 -47.10
C LEU A 49 8.40 -7.89 -46.16
N HIS A 50 7.61 -7.35 -45.22
CA HIS A 50 8.12 -6.38 -44.26
C HIS A 50 8.96 -7.06 -43.18
N LEU A 51 8.54 -8.26 -42.75
CA LEU A 51 9.25 -9.07 -41.77
C LEU A 51 10.61 -9.54 -42.29
N THR A 52 10.71 -10.01 -43.53
CA THR A 52 11.98 -10.44 -44.13
C THR A 52 12.98 -9.29 -44.24
N SER A 53 12.52 -8.09 -44.61
CA SER A 53 13.37 -6.88 -44.66
C SER A 53 13.91 -6.45 -43.30
N LEU A 54 13.13 -6.64 -42.22
CA LEU A 54 13.54 -6.31 -40.84
C LEU A 54 14.50 -7.35 -40.27
N LEU A 55 14.29 -8.63 -40.58
CA LEU A 55 15.16 -9.73 -40.18
C LEU A 55 16.54 -9.62 -40.84
N GLN A 56 16.58 -9.26 -42.13
CA GLN A 56 17.84 -9.03 -42.86
C GLN A 56 18.64 -7.86 -42.27
N LYS A 57 17.98 -6.79 -41.82
CA LYS A 57 18.62 -5.64 -41.14
C LYS A 57 19.17 -5.96 -39.75
N GLN A 58 18.70 -7.04 -39.11
CA GLN A 58 19.16 -7.51 -37.80
C GLN A 58 20.10 -8.72 -37.89
N GLY A 59 20.38 -9.22 -39.11
CA GLY A 59 21.24 -10.38 -39.33
C GLY A 59 20.64 -11.71 -38.88
N LEU A 60 19.30 -11.82 -38.79
CA LEU A 60 18.61 -13.03 -38.30
C LEU A 60 17.95 -13.81 -39.44
N SER A 61 18.00 -15.14 -39.38
CA SER A 61 17.28 -15.99 -40.34
C SER A 61 15.79 -16.11 -39.99
N LEU A 62 14.94 -16.32 -41.00
CA LEU A 62 13.49 -16.52 -40.81
C LEU A 62 13.19 -17.78 -39.97
N GLU A 63 14.02 -18.81 -40.10
CA GLU A 63 13.89 -20.08 -39.36
C GLU A 63 14.27 -19.93 -37.88
N GLU A 64 15.32 -19.18 -37.56
CA GLU A 64 15.65 -18.85 -36.17
C GLU A 64 14.56 -18.01 -35.53
N PHE A 65 13.99 -17.05 -36.27
CA PHE A 65 12.88 -16.24 -35.78
C PHE A 65 11.64 -17.07 -35.49
N THR A 66 11.23 -18.00 -36.37
CA THR A 66 10.07 -18.86 -36.12
C THR A 66 10.32 -19.86 -34.98
N LYS A 67 11.54 -20.41 -34.87
CA LYS A 67 11.96 -21.27 -33.76
C LYS A 67 11.89 -20.55 -32.40
N TRP A 68 12.40 -19.32 -32.32
CA TRP A 68 12.30 -18.54 -31.09
C TRP A 68 10.88 -18.02 -30.84
N LYS A 69 10.11 -17.67 -31.88
CA LYS A 69 8.70 -17.27 -31.75
C LYS A 69 7.84 -18.41 -31.18
N SER A 70 8.02 -19.66 -31.63
CA SER A 70 7.32 -20.80 -31.05
C SER A 70 7.77 -21.07 -29.60
N LYS A 71 9.07 -20.99 -29.32
CA LYS A 71 9.62 -21.14 -27.96
C LYS A 71 9.20 -20.04 -26.99
N THR A 72 8.98 -18.80 -27.43
CA THR A 72 8.43 -17.76 -26.56
C THR A 72 6.94 -17.98 -26.25
N THR A 73 6.20 -18.68 -27.11
CA THR A 73 4.80 -19.04 -26.85
C THR A 73 4.63 -20.26 -25.94
N GLN A 74 5.59 -21.19 -25.94
CA GLN A 74 5.67 -22.33 -25.02
C GLN A 74 6.60 -21.99 -23.83
N SER A 75 6.59 -22.77 -22.75
CA SER A 75 7.46 -22.51 -21.58
C SER A 75 8.93 -22.54 -21.98
N LEU A 76 9.71 -21.52 -21.61
CA LEU A 76 11.14 -21.41 -21.87
C LEU A 76 11.88 -22.56 -21.16
N GLN A 77 12.09 -23.69 -21.84
CA GLN A 77 13.10 -24.65 -21.48
C GLN A 77 14.44 -24.16 -22.03
N THR A 78 15.44 -24.13 -21.16
CA THR A 78 16.79 -23.60 -21.38
C THR A 78 17.57 -24.50 -22.33
N ASP A 79 17.63 -24.13 -23.61
CA ASP A 79 18.62 -24.67 -24.53
C ASP A 79 19.84 -23.74 -24.59
N THR A 80 21.01 -24.35 -24.60
CA THR A 80 22.38 -23.81 -24.50
C THR A 80 22.84 -23.04 -25.74
N GLY A 81 22.13 -21.97 -26.11
CA GLY A 81 22.57 -21.02 -27.15
C GLY A 81 22.43 -19.55 -26.69
N PRO A 82 23.22 -18.61 -27.26
CA PRO A 82 23.09 -17.20 -26.95
C PRO A 82 21.69 -16.70 -27.34
N ILE A 83 20.96 -16.16 -26.36
CA ILE A 83 19.58 -15.69 -26.55
C ILE A 83 19.61 -14.39 -27.36
N PRO A 84 18.88 -14.29 -28.49
CA PRO A 84 18.84 -13.06 -29.27
C PRO A 84 18.27 -11.88 -28.47
N SER A 85 18.82 -10.68 -28.65
CA SER A 85 18.43 -9.48 -27.89
C SER A 85 16.94 -9.17 -27.99
N TRP A 86 16.31 -9.36 -29.15
CA TRP A 86 14.86 -9.13 -29.31
C TRP A 86 14.00 -10.09 -28.48
N VAL A 87 14.48 -11.32 -28.24
CA VAL A 87 13.80 -12.31 -27.39
C VAL A 87 13.86 -11.86 -25.94
N VAL A 88 15.01 -11.34 -25.49
CA VAL A 88 15.19 -10.78 -24.14
C VAL A 88 14.17 -9.66 -23.90
N PHE A 89 14.11 -8.68 -24.80
CA PHE A 89 13.13 -7.59 -24.71
C PHE A 89 11.68 -8.09 -24.80
N HIS A 90 11.37 -9.05 -25.68
CA HIS A 90 10.01 -9.58 -25.80
C HIS A 90 9.54 -10.27 -24.51
N VAL A 91 10.42 -11.03 -23.86
CA VAL A 91 10.13 -11.70 -22.59
C VAL A 91 9.90 -10.67 -21.49
N VAL A 92 10.80 -9.69 -21.33
CA VAL A 92 10.67 -8.67 -20.29
C VAL A 92 9.40 -7.84 -20.49
N ILE A 93 9.12 -7.36 -21.70
CA ILE A 93 7.99 -6.47 -21.98
C ILE A 93 6.63 -7.18 -21.86
N TYR A 94 6.51 -8.43 -22.33
CA TYR A 94 5.20 -9.09 -22.50
C TYR A 94 4.93 -10.30 -21.62
N LYS A 95 5.97 -10.95 -21.06
CA LYS A 95 5.81 -12.19 -20.27
C LYS A 95 5.81 -11.96 -18.76
N VAL A 96 6.20 -10.78 -18.29
CA VAL A 96 6.17 -10.44 -16.86
C VAL A 96 4.75 -10.09 -16.42
N ARG A 97 4.11 -11.01 -15.68
CA ARG A 97 2.69 -10.92 -15.29
C ARG A 97 2.45 -10.86 -13.78
N SER A 98 3.36 -11.40 -12.99
CA SER A 98 3.27 -11.46 -11.52
C SER A 98 4.42 -10.71 -10.86
N SER A 99 4.20 -10.21 -9.65
CA SER A 99 5.24 -9.64 -8.80
C SER A 99 6.36 -10.64 -8.50
N ALA A 100 6.02 -11.92 -8.34
CA ALA A 100 7.01 -12.99 -8.12
C ALA A 100 7.92 -13.20 -9.34
N HIS A 101 7.35 -13.15 -10.56
CA HIS A 101 8.13 -13.25 -11.80
C HIS A 101 9.03 -12.03 -11.99
N ALA A 102 8.57 -10.85 -11.60
CA ALA A 102 9.33 -9.62 -11.70
C ALA A 102 10.50 -9.57 -10.71
N ASN A 103 10.34 -10.11 -9.49
CA ASN A 103 11.39 -10.06 -8.46
C ASN A 103 12.51 -11.08 -8.67
N GLY A 104 12.16 -12.32 -9.03
CA GLY A 104 13.14 -13.40 -9.22
C GLY A 104 13.56 -13.54 -10.67
N PHE A 105 12.80 -14.32 -11.44
CA PHE A 105 13.12 -14.69 -12.81
C PHE A 105 13.50 -13.52 -13.72
N MET A 106 12.78 -12.39 -13.69
CA MET A 106 13.10 -11.25 -14.52
C MET A 106 14.41 -10.58 -14.11
N MET A 107 14.68 -10.42 -12.80
CA MET A 107 15.90 -9.77 -12.33
C MET A 107 17.12 -10.62 -12.66
N ASP A 108 17.04 -11.92 -12.38
CA ASP A 108 18.12 -12.85 -12.69
C ASP A 108 18.38 -12.85 -14.20
N PHE A 109 17.33 -12.97 -15.02
CA PHE A 109 17.43 -12.95 -16.48
C PHE A 109 17.97 -11.63 -17.04
N VAL A 110 17.57 -10.49 -16.48
CA VAL A 110 18.07 -9.17 -16.93
C VAL A 110 19.54 -9.01 -16.58
N PHE A 111 19.95 -9.32 -15.36
CA PHE A 111 21.35 -9.15 -14.95
C PHE A 111 22.29 -10.16 -15.62
N THR A 112 21.85 -11.39 -15.91
CA THR A 112 22.69 -12.35 -16.66
C THR A 112 22.93 -11.91 -18.10
N HIS A 113 21.98 -11.18 -18.69
CA HIS A 113 22.06 -10.73 -20.08
C HIS A 113 22.51 -9.28 -20.26
N LEU A 114 22.67 -8.51 -19.17
CA LEU A 114 23.03 -7.09 -19.23
C LEU A 114 24.41 -6.89 -19.85
N ASP A 115 25.40 -7.66 -19.41
CA ASP A 115 26.80 -7.57 -19.89
C ASP A 115 26.94 -8.04 -21.35
N SER A 116 26.04 -8.91 -21.80
CA SER A 116 26.04 -9.45 -23.16
C SER A 116 25.43 -8.50 -24.22
N LEU A 117 24.75 -7.43 -23.80
CA LEU A 117 24.04 -6.51 -24.68
C LEU A 117 24.89 -5.30 -25.03
N PRO A 118 24.75 -4.74 -26.25
CA PRO A 118 25.43 -3.50 -26.63
C PRO A 118 24.94 -2.34 -25.75
N LEU A 119 25.84 -1.40 -25.44
CA LEU A 119 25.61 -0.27 -24.53
C LEU A 119 24.33 0.53 -24.86
N ASN A 120 24.00 0.66 -26.16
CA ASN A 120 22.80 1.36 -26.63
C ASN A 120 21.47 0.70 -26.20
N LEU A 121 21.48 -0.61 -25.89
CA LEU A 121 20.29 -1.38 -25.51
C LEU A 121 20.21 -1.66 -24.00
N GLN A 122 21.30 -1.48 -23.25
CA GLN A 122 21.31 -1.71 -21.81
C GLN A 122 20.35 -0.76 -21.08
N GLY A 123 20.39 0.54 -21.40
CA GLY A 123 19.51 1.56 -20.83
C GLY A 123 18.01 1.27 -21.05
N PRO A 124 17.54 1.04 -22.29
CA PRO A 124 16.16 0.65 -22.56
C PRO A 124 15.70 -0.61 -21.82
N LEU A 125 16.56 -1.63 -21.68
CA LEU A 125 16.22 -2.84 -20.93
C LEU A 125 15.97 -2.53 -19.45
N LEU A 126 16.83 -1.72 -18.85
CA LEU A 126 16.67 -1.28 -17.46
C LEU A 126 15.41 -0.43 -17.26
N ILE A 127 15.03 0.40 -18.24
CA ILE A 127 13.78 1.19 -18.21
C ILE A 127 12.55 0.28 -18.21
N PHE A 128 12.50 -0.77 -19.06
CA PHE A 128 11.38 -1.71 -19.06
C PHE A 128 11.33 -2.53 -17.75
N SER A 129 12.48 -2.96 -17.24
CA SER A 129 12.57 -3.61 -15.93
C SER A 129 12.05 -2.68 -14.83
N ALA A 130 12.47 -1.42 -14.81
CA ALA A 130 12.00 -0.41 -13.86
C ALA A 130 10.49 -0.15 -13.99
N PHE A 131 9.92 -0.17 -15.20
CA PHE A 131 8.49 -0.06 -15.43
C PHE A 131 7.72 -1.23 -14.80
N HIS A 132 8.17 -2.47 -14.99
CA HIS A 132 7.53 -3.64 -14.40
C HIS A 132 7.66 -3.65 -12.87
N LEU A 133 8.82 -3.31 -12.34
CA LEU A 133 9.03 -3.20 -10.89
C LEU A 133 8.15 -2.09 -10.27
N SER A 134 8.05 -0.94 -10.95
CA SER A 134 7.19 0.17 -10.51
C SER A 134 5.70 -0.21 -10.57
N LYS A 135 5.28 -0.96 -11.59
CA LYS A 135 3.92 -1.50 -11.69
C LYS A 135 3.56 -2.38 -10.49
N PHE A 136 4.46 -3.26 -10.06
CA PHE A 136 4.25 -4.17 -8.93
C PHE A 136 4.64 -3.57 -7.57
N ASN A 137 5.05 -2.31 -7.53
CA ASN A 137 5.51 -1.62 -6.32
C ASN A 137 6.66 -2.35 -5.60
N LEU A 138 7.59 -2.92 -6.37
CA LEU A 138 8.78 -3.61 -5.88
C LEU A 138 9.93 -2.61 -5.75
N LEU A 139 9.99 -1.88 -4.63
CA LEU A 139 10.92 -0.76 -4.46
C LEU A 139 12.39 -1.18 -4.31
N GLN A 140 12.69 -2.33 -3.70
CA GLN A 140 14.07 -2.77 -3.46
C GLN A 140 14.78 -3.28 -4.72
N PRO A 141 14.18 -4.15 -5.56
CA PRO A 141 14.76 -4.46 -6.86
C PRO A 141 14.87 -3.21 -7.74
N LEU A 142 13.92 -2.27 -7.59
CA LEU A 142 13.92 -1.01 -8.33
C LEU A 142 15.12 -0.13 -7.97
N THR A 143 15.52 -0.04 -6.69
CA THR A 143 16.75 0.68 -6.33
C THR A 143 17.97 0.06 -6.97
N ARG A 144 18.07 -1.28 -6.99
CA ARG A 144 19.20 -1.98 -7.65
C ARG A 144 19.26 -1.66 -9.15
N VAL A 145 18.13 -1.74 -9.85
CA VAL A 145 18.04 -1.40 -11.29
C VAL A 145 18.43 0.05 -11.56
N ILE A 146 18.05 0.97 -10.67
CA ILE A 146 18.36 2.40 -10.82
C ILE A 146 19.82 2.67 -10.51
N ASP A 147 20.38 2.05 -9.49
CA ASP A 147 21.81 2.16 -9.18
C ASP A 147 22.63 1.65 -10.37
N THR A 148 22.26 0.51 -10.96
CA THR A 148 22.90 0.03 -12.19
C THR A 148 22.72 1.00 -13.35
N PHE A 149 21.53 1.55 -13.56
CA PHE A 149 21.28 2.52 -14.64
C PHE A 149 22.10 3.82 -14.49
N LEU A 150 22.30 4.29 -13.25
CA LEU A 150 23.10 5.48 -12.99
C LEU A 150 24.60 5.23 -13.20
N THR A 151 25.08 4.00 -12.96
CA THR A 151 26.47 3.60 -13.20
C THR A 151 26.78 3.24 -14.66
N THR A 152 25.78 2.83 -15.46
CA THR A 152 25.98 2.51 -16.87
C THR A 152 26.28 3.77 -17.68
N GLU A 153 27.33 3.74 -18.48
CA GLU A 153 27.62 4.79 -19.47
C GLU A 153 26.60 4.71 -20.61
N LEU A 154 25.75 5.73 -20.70
CA LEU A 154 24.74 5.83 -21.73
C LEU A 154 25.31 6.57 -22.97
N ALA A 155 24.82 6.22 -24.15
CA ALA A 155 25.24 6.86 -25.40
C ALA A 155 24.73 8.32 -25.45
N GLN A 156 25.67 9.26 -25.53
CA GLN A 156 25.53 10.72 -25.39
C GLN A 156 24.30 11.33 -26.11
N ASP A 157 23.89 10.80 -27.27
CA ASP A 157 22.77 11.33 -28.05
C ASP A 157 21.38 10.98 -27.49
N SER A 158 21.28 9.96 -26.61
CA SER A 158 20.01 9.42 -26.12
C SER A 158 19.79 9.59 -24.61
N ASP A 159 20.77 10.13 -23.89
CA ASP A 159 20.75 10.29 -22.43
C ASP A 159 19.50 11.02 -21.94
N ALA A 160 19.20 12.19 -22.53
CA ALA A 160 18.03 12.97 -22.12
C ALA A 160 16.72 12.17 -22.29
N LEU A 161 16.57 11.43 -23.38
CA LEU A 161 15.39 10.62 -23.64
C LEU A 161 15.26 9.48 -22.63
N GLN A 162 16.36 8.75 -22.38
CA GLN A 162 16.36 7.58 -21.50
C GLN A 162 16.03 7.96 -20.05
N PHE A 163 16.60 9.06 -19.54
CA PHE A 163 16.25 9.59 -18.22
C PHE A 163 14.79 10.05 -18.14
N ASN A 164 14.28 10.73 -19.17
CA ASN A 164 12.88 11.15 -19.22
C ASN A 164 11.93 9.94 -19.24
N LEU A 165 12.22 8.89 -20.00
CA LEU A 165 11.43 7.66 -20.04
C LEU A 165 11.51 6.86 -18.74
N LEU A 166 12.67 6.82 -18.09
CA LEU A 166 12.82 6.21 -16.77
C LEU A 166 11.91 6.92 -15.75
N LEU A 167 11.90 8.24 -15.73
CA LEU A 167 11.02 9.02 -14.86
C LEU A 167 9.53 8.79 -15.19
N GLN A 168 9.18 8.65 -16.47
CA GLN A 168 7.81 8.27 -16.85
C GLN A 168 7.48 6.86 -16.35
N ALA A 169 8.39 5.90 -16.45
CA ALA A 169 8.21 4.54 -15.93
C ALA A 169 8.01 4.53 -14.41
N LEU A 170 8.80 5.33 -13.67
CA LEU A 170 8.65 5.50 -12.21
C LEU A 170 7.31 6.15 -11.83
N SER A 171 6.76 7.04 -12.65
CA SER A 171 5.47 7.66 -12.38
C SER A 171 4.27 6.71 -12.45
N VAL A 172 4.47 5.49 -12.99
CA VAL A 172 3.43 4.44 -13.09
C VAL A 172 3.18 3.77 -11.74
N ASN A 173 4.05 4.00 -10.75
CA ASN A 173 3.90 3.49 -9.38
C ASN A 173 2.48 3.68 -8.85
N SER A 174 1.90 2.57 -8.37
CA SER A 174 0.49 2.52 -7.95
C SER A 174 0.26 3.13 -6.56
N ILE A 175 1.31 3.22 -5.73
CA ILE A 175 1.25 3.62 -4.32
C ILE A 175 2.07 4.90 -4.08
N ARG A 176 1.52 5.80 -3.27
CA ARG A 176 2.19 7.02 -2.80
C ARG A 176 3.17 6.65 -1.68
N SER A 177 4.46 6.62 -1.96
CA SER A 177 5.50 6.38 -0.94
C SER A 177 6.56 7.48 -0.97
N PRO A 178 7.05 7.95 0.19
CA PRO A 178 8.18 8.89 0.23
C PRO A 178 9.44 8.25 -0.36
N GLU A 179 9.61 6.94 -0.26
CA GLU A 179 10.74 6.19 -0.82
C GLU A 179 10.74 6.24 -2.35
N SER A 180 9.59 6.06 -3.01
CA SER A 180 9.49 6.18 -4.48
C SER A 180 9.76 7.61 -4.95
N ALA A 181 9.33 8.62 -4.18
CA ALA A 181 9.66 10.01 -4.44
C ALA A 181 11.16 10.28 -4.29
N ASN A 182 11.80 9.74 -3.24
CA ASN A 182 13.25 9.84 -3.05
C ASN A 182 14.02 9.20 -4.20
N ILE A 183 13.58 8.04 -4.68
CA ILE A 183 14.15 7.38 -5.85
C ILE A 183 14.08 8.28 -7.09
N ALA A 184 12.92 8.89 -7.37
CA ALA A 184 12.81 9.84 -8.49
C ALA A 184 13.66 11.10 -8.27
N VAL A 185 13.75 11.63 -7.05
CA VAL A 185 14.63 12.76 -6.73
C VAL A 185 16.10 12.40 -6.97
N ARG A 186 16.54 11.17 -6.67
CA ARG A 186 17.91 10.70 -6.97
C ARG A 186 18.17 10.74 -8.48
N VAL A 187 17.26 10.22 -9.29
CA VAL A 187 17.36 10.27 -10.76
C VAL A 187 17.35 11.72 -11.27
N LEU A 188 16.50 12.57 -10.72
CA LEU A 188 16.44 14.00 -11.09
C LEU A 188 17.73 14.76 -10.73
N LYS A 189 18.33 14.50 -9.56
CA LYS A 189 19.62 15.07 -9.16
C LYS A 189 20.75 14.62 -10.09
N ALA A 190 20.78 13.34 -10.47
CA ALA A 190 21.72 12.84 -11.47
C ALA A 190 21.53 13.52 -12.83
N MET A 191 20.28 13.75 -13.22
CA MET A 191 19.92 14.46 -14.45
C MET A 191 20.32 15.95 -14.41
N GLU A 192 20.25 16.60 -13.24
CA GLU A 192 20.70 17.98 -13.02
C GLU A 192 22.24 18.07 -13.06
N ALA A 193 22.94 17.13 -12.44
CA ALA A 193 24.40 17.05 -12.50
C ALA A 193 24.92 16.88 -13.94
N ARG A 194 24.14 16.21 -14.80
CA ARG A 194 24.40 16.05 -16.25
C ARG A 194 23.81 17.16 -17.12
N GLN A 195 23.19 18.20 -16.54
CA GLN A 195 22.54 19.32 -17.23
C GLN A 195 21.50 18.93 -18.30
N LEU A 196 20.79 17.81 -18.11
CA LEU A 196 19.79 17.33 -19.06
C LEU A 196 18.42 18.02 -18.83
N LYS A 197 17.71 18.35 -19.92
CA LYS A 197 16.40 19.02 -19.89
C LYS A 197 15.22 18.04 -19.73
N LEU A 198 14.24 18.40 -18.91
CA LEU A 198 12.99 17.65 -18.74
C LEU A 198 11.98 17.98 -19.85
N ARG A 199 11.26 16.96 -20.32
CA ARG A 199 10.15 17.15 -21.29
C ARG A 199 8.86 17.52 -20.57
N SER A 200 7.99 18.31 -21.22
CA SER A 200 6.66 18.66 -20.70
C SER A 200 5.85 17.43 -20.25
N GLU A 201 5.90 16.33 -21.01
CA GLU A 201 5.19 15.08 -20.69
C GLU A 201 5.69 14.43 -19.40
N THR A 202 6.97 14.57 -19.07
CA THR A 202 7.54 14.05 -17.83
C THR A 202 7.10 14.86 -16.63
N TYR A 203 7.02 16.19 -16.76
CA TYR A 203 6.45 17.05 -15.73
C TYR A 203 5.00 16.67 -15.43
N HIS A 204 4.18 16.49 -16.46
CA HIS A 204 2.80 16.01 -16.30
C HIS A 204 2.74 14.64 -15.63
N SER A 205 3.63 13.71 -15.99
CA SER A 205 3.63 12.35 -15.45
C SER A 205 4.03 12.33 -13.98
N LEU A 206 5.07 13.08 -13.59
CA LEU A 206 5.56 13.18 -12.21
C LEU A 206 4.57 13.92 -11.30
N LEU A 207 3.79 14.86 -11.84
CA LEU A 207 2.80 15.65 -11.10
C LEU A 207 1.41 14.99 -11.01
N ARG A 208 1.23 13.75 -11.50
CA ARG A 208 -0.03 13.00 -11.33
C ARG A 208 -0.22 12.58 -9.87
N ASP A 209 -1.44 12.81 -9.35
CA ASP A 209 -1.88 12.77 -7.93
C ASP A 209 -1.42 11.56 -7.07
N ARG A 210 -1.00 10.44 -7.67
CA ARG A 210 -0.54 9.24 -6.95
C ARG A 210 0.96 9.25 -6.62
N PHE A 211 1.78 9.97 -7.37
CA PHE A 211 3.25 10.02 -7.20
C PHE A 211 3.74 11.25 -6.41
N VAL A 212 2.87 12.25 -6.20
CA VAL A 212 3.31 13.58 -5.76
C VAL A 212 3.50 13.68 -4.24
N THR A 213 4.72 13.99 -3.81
CA THR A 213 5.04 14.42 -2.43
C THR A 213 5.30 15.93 -2.38
N VAL A 214 5.22 16.52 -1.19
CA VAL A 214 5.52 17.96 -0.99
C VAL A 214 6.99 18.25 -1.31
N GLU A 215 7.89 17.32 -1.00
CA GLU A 215 9.33 17.46 -1.27
C GLU A 215 9.61 17.42 -2.78
N LEU A 216 9.06 16.44 -3.49
CA LEU A 216 9.21 16.33 -4.94
C LEU A 216 8.63 17.56 -5.66
N THR A 217 7.49 18.09 -5.22
CA THR A 217 6.89 19.29 -5.82
C THR A 217 7.69 20.56 -5.60
N LYS A 218 8.26 20.75 -4.40
CA LYS A 218 9.16 21.88 -4.15
C LYS A 218 10.40 21.81 -5.04
N TYR A 219 10.97 20.62 -5.20
CA TYR A 219 12.11 20.38 -6.08
C TYR A 219 11.76 20.64 -7.55
N LEU A 220 10.66 20.04 -8.06
CA LEU A 220 10.20 20.25 -9.44
C LEU A 220 9.88 21.71 -9.75
N ARG A 221 9.25 22.44 -8.82
CA ARG A 221 8.99 23.89 -8.96
C ARG A 221 10.29 24.67 -9.12
N SER A 222 11.27 24.40 -8.26
CA SER A 222 12.57 25.10 -8.30
C SER A 222 13.27 24.85 -9.63
N ARG A 223 13.17 23.62 -10.14
CA ARG A 223 13.73 23.23 -11.44
C ARG A 223 13.00 23.86 -12.63
N MET A 224 11.67 23.88 -12.64
CA MET A 224 10.90 24.53 -13.72
C MET A 224 11.25 26.02 -13.85
N VAL A 225 11.51 26.70 -12.72
CA VAL A 225 11.97 28.10 -12.72
C VAL A 225 13.38 28.23 -13.29
N HIS A 226 14.32 27.37 -12.88
CA HIS A 226 15.69 27.38 -13.43
C HIS A 226 15.74 27.07 -14.93
N GLU A 227 14.88 26.15 -15.40
CA GLU A 227 14.77 25.80 -16.82
C GLU A 227 13.94 26.81 -17.63
N GLY A 228 13.29 27.79 -16.97
CA GLY A 228 12.43 28.78 -17.62
C GLY A 228 11.15 28.21 -18.22
N PHE A 229 10.71 27.02 -17.78
CA PHE A 229 9.54 26.35 -18.33
C PHE A 229 8.23 26.94 -17.79
N VAL A 230 7.33 27.34 -18.70
CA VAL A 230 6.02 27.91 -18.35
C VAL A 230 5.06 26.79 -17.88
N PRO A 231 4.57 26.83 -16.63
CA PRO A 231 3.65 25.81 -16.13
C PRO A 231 2.28 25.85 -16.82
N ASP A 232 1.84 24.72 -17.39
CA ASP A 232 0.46 24.54 -17.85
C ASP A 232 -0.57 24.52 -16.69
N VAL A 233 -1.85 24.75 -17.00
CA VAL A 233 -2.99 24.72 -16.06
C VAL A 233 -3.02 23.43 -15.26
N SER A 234 -2.78 22.29 -15.92
CA SER A 234 -2.76 20.98 -15.27
C SER A 234 -1.66 20.85 -14.20
N HIS A 235 -0.50 21.47 -14.43
CA HIS A 235 0.59 21.55 -13.45
C HIS A 235 0.21 22.44 -12.27
N LEU A 236 -0.38 23.61 -12.54
CA LEU A 236 -0.84 24.53 -11.50
C LEU A 236 -1.93 23.89 -10.61
N GLU A 237 -2.86 23.13 -11.20
CA GLU A 237 -3.85 22.37 -10.44
C GLU A 237 -3.22 21.26 -9.58
N ALA A 238 -2.15 20.61 -10.06
CA ALA A 238 -1.43 19.61 -9.30
C ALA A 238 -0.70 20.25 -8.11
N TYR A 239 -0.03 21.40 -8.31
CA TYR A 239 0.57 22.17 -7.23
C TYR A 239 -0.47 22.61 -6.20
N LEU A 240 -1.59 23.16 -6.66
CA LEU A 240 -2.70 23.58 -5.81
C LEU A 240 -3.18 22.44 -4.89
N ARG A 241 -3.39 21.24 -5.46
CA ARG A 241 -3.80 20.05 -4.69
C ARG A 241 -2.78 19.68 -3.60
N VAL A 242 -1.49 19.74 -3.92
CA VAL A 242 -0.43 19.33 -3.00
C VAL A 242 -0.25 20.33 -1.87
N PHE A 243 -0.24 21.63 -2.18
CA PHE A 243 -0.12 22.69 -1.18
C PHE A 243 -1.38 22.80 -0.30
N ALA A 244 -2.58 22.60 -0.87
CA ALA A 244 -3.81 22.51 -0.09
C ALA A 244 -3.79 21.31 0.87
N LYS A 245 -3.35 20.13 0.41
CA LYS A 245 -3.13 18.95 1.28
C LYS A 245 -2.09 19.20 2.38
N GLY A 246 -1.13 20.09 2.13
CA GLY A 246 -0.10 20.52 3.07
C GLY A 246 -0.52 21.66 4.02
N GLY A 247 -1.72 22.22 3.88
CA GLY A 247 -2.21 23.31 4.72
C GLY A 247 -1.60 24.69 4.40
N ALA A 248 -0.86 24.82 3.30
CA ALA A 248 -0.23 26.09 2.90
C ALA A 248 -1.23 27.00 2.18
N VAL A 249 -2.03 27.75 2.95
CA VAL A 249 -3.14 28.58 2.45
C VAL A 249 -2.68 29.66 1.46
N HIS A 250 -1.65 30.43 1.80
CA HIS A 250 -1.18 31.53 0.97
C HIS A 250 -0.63 31.07 -0.39
N GLU A 251 0.15 29.98 -0.41
CA GLU A 251 0.64 29.38 -1.65
C GLU A 251 -0.51 28.83 -2.49
N ALA A 252 -1.49 28.16 -1.87
CA ALA A 252 -2.68 27.67 -2.57
C ALA A 252 -3.48 28.81 -3.22
N GLN A 253 -3.67 29.93 -2.51
CA GLN A 253 -4.37 31.10 -3.05
C GLN A 253 -3.62 31.70 -4.26
N LYS A 254 -2.28 31.80 -4.18
CA LYS A 254 -1.45 32.23 -5.29
C LYS A 254 -1.65 31.37 -6.54
N TYR A 255 -1.72 30.04 -6.41
CA TYR A 255 -1.95 29.16 -7.57
C TYR A 255 -3.36 29.29 -8.14
N VAL A 256 -4.39 29.53 -7.32
CA VAL A 256 -5.74 29.81 -7.83
C VAL A 256 -5.74 31.11 -8.64
N ASP A 257 -5.04 32.13 -8.18
CA ASP A 257 -4.92 33.40 -8.89
C ASP A 257 -4.12 33.27 -10.19
N GLU A 258 -3.06 32.45 -10.21
CA GLU A 258 -2.32 32.13 -11.44
C GLU A 258 -3.18 31.33 -12.45
N ILE A 259 -3.99 30.36 -11.99
CA ILE A 259 -4.95 29.64 -12.85
C ILE A 259 -5.97 30.62 -13.44
N ARG A 260 -6.51 31.54 -12.62
CA ARG A 260 -7.42 32.60 -13.10
C ARG A 260 -6.77 33.47 -14.17
N LYS A 261 -5.53 33.92 -13.96
CA LYS A 261 -4.78 34.71 -14.96
C LYS A 261 -4.56 33.94 -16.26
N HIS A 262 -4.24 32.65 -16.17
CA HIS A 262 -4.05 31.78 -17.33
C HIS A 262 -5.35 31.56 -18.12
N ASP A 263 -6.48 31.40 -17.42
CA ASP A 263 -7.80 31.24 -18.03
C ASP A 263 -8.28 32.55 -18.69
N LEU A 264 -8.03 33.70 -18.06
CA LEU A 264 -8.31 35.02 -18.61
C LEU A 264 -7.54 35.30 -19.90
N ARG A 265 -6.34 34.74 -20.06
CA ARG A 265 -5.53 34.84 -21.30
C ARG A 265 -6.02 33.93 -22.42
N ARG A 266 -6.72 32.83 -22.11
CA ARG A 266 -7.16 31.81 -23.08
C ARG A 266 -8.61 31.97 -23.58
N SER A 267 -9.48 32.77 -22.94
CA SER A 267 -10.88 32.87 -23.38
C SER A 267 -11.55 34.23 -23.12
N SER A 268 -12.08 34.85 -24.18
CA SER A 268 -12.90 36.07 -24.15
C SER A 268 -14.39 35.80 -23.89
N SER A 269 -14.85 34.55 -23.66
CA SER A 269 -16.31 34.32 -23.51
C SER A 269 -16.78 33.04 -22.80
N ARG A 270 -15.92 32.12 -22.33
CA ARG A 270 -16.39 30.92 -21.58
C ARG A 270 -15.43 30.49 -20.47
N SER A 271 -15.71 30.85 -19.19
CA SER A 271 -15.74 29.91 -18.04
C SER A 271 -15.79 30.57 -16.65
N SER A 272 -16.99 30.85 -16.13
CA SER A 272 -17.21 30.96 -14.67
C SER A 272 -16.99 29.60 -13.96
N TYR A 273 -17.03 28.50 -14.73
CA TYR A 273 -16.87 27.12 -14.26
C TYR A 273 -15.42 26.74 -13.88
N SER A 274 -14.39 27.27 -14.55
CA SER A 274 -12.98 26.90 -14.29
C SER A 274 -12.46 27.46 -12.95
N SER A 275 -12.76 28.74 -12.66
CA SER A 275 -12.43 29.32 -11.35
C SER A 275 -13.16 28.62 -10.19
N SER A 276 -14.36 28.10 -10.43
CA SER A 276 -15.09 27.32 -9.42
C SER A 276 -14.41 25.97 -9.20
N HIS A 277 -13.99 25.28 -10.26
CA HIS A 277 -13.24 24.02 -10.18
C HIS A 277 -11.95 24.16 -9.36
N ALA A 278 -11.11 25.16 -9.64
CA ALA A 278 -9.87 25.38 -8.88
C ALA A 278 -10.14 25.61 -7.37
N SER A 279 -11.19 26.37 -7.05
CA SER A 279 -11.59 26.62 -5.66
C SER A 279 -12.08 25.34 -4.97
N THR A 280 -12.90 24.54 -5.64
CA THR A 280 -13.37 23.24 -5.12
C THR A 280 -12.21 22.26 -4.93
N VAL A 281 -11.24 22.25 -5.85
CA VAL A 281 -10.03 21.41 -5.76
C VAL A 281 -9.19 21.79 -4.55
N ALA A 282 -8.96 23.08 -4.30
CA ALA A 282 -8.27 23.58 -3.11
C ALA A 282 -9.00 23.17 -1.82
N LEU A 283 -10.31 23.41 -1.75
CA LEU A 283 -11.15 23.06 -0.60
C LEU A 283 -11.16 21.56 -0.30
N SER A 284 -11.14 20.71 -1.33
CA SER A 284 -11.05 19.26 -1.16
C SER A 284 -9.70 18.80 -0.57
N GLY A 285 -8.64 19.58 -0.81
CA GLY A 285 -7.28 19.31 -0.39
C GLY A 285 -7.05 19.59 1.09
N PHE A 286 -7.63 20.66 1.65
CA PHE A 286 -7.40 21.03 3.03
C PHE A 286 -7.83 19.95 4.03
N LYS A 287 -6.94 19.67 4.99
CA LYS A 287 -7.21 18.76 6.12
C LYS A 287 -7.89 19.50 7.27
N ASP A 288 -7.49 20.75 7.49
CA ASP A 288 -7.86 21.54 8.65
C ASP A 288 -8.96 22.56 8.31
N ARG A 289 -9.90 22.72 9.24
CA ARG A 289 -11.01 23.68 9.10
C ARG A 289 -10.53 25.13 9.10
N ALA A 290 -9.58 25.46 9.96
CA ALA A 290 -9.04 26.81 10.07
C ALA A 290 -8.43 27.25 8.73
N SER A 291 -7.51 26.45 8.18
CA SER A 291 -6.90 26.71 6.88
C SER A 291 -7.91 26.82 5.73
N ALA A 292 -8.95 25.98 5.72
CA ALA A 292 -10.00 26.05 4.70
C ALA A 292 -10.87 27.32 4.84
N PHE A 293 -11.15 27.74 6.07
CA PHE A 293 -11.91 28.96 6.35
C PHE A 293 -11.09 30.21 6.06
N ASP A 294 -9.81 30.23 6.45
CA ASP A 294 -8.86 31.31 6.15
C ASP A 294 -8.68 31.47 4.63
N PHE A 295 -8.60 30.35 3.90
CA PHE A 295 -8.57 30.35 2.44
C PHE A 295 -9.84 30.97 1.84
N LEU A 296 -11.02 30.61 2.35
CA LEU A 296 -12.29 31.18 1.90
C LEU A 296 -12.39 32.67 2.23
N GLN A 297 -11.95 33.08 3.42
CA GLN A 297 -11.88 34.48 3.80
C GLN A 297 -10.94 35.25 2.88
N GLY A 298 -9.79 34.67 2.52
CA GLY A 298 -8.86 35.22 1.54
C GLY A 298 -9.49 35.39 0.15
N LEU A 299 -10.32 34.44 -0.30
CA LEU A 299 -11.05 34.56 -1.57
C LEU A 299 -12.15 35.62 -1.54
N VAL A 300 -12.83 35.80 -0.39
CA VAL A 300 -13.90 36.80 -0.21
C VAL A 300 -13.32 38.21 -0.04
N ALA A 301 -12.15 38.32 0.60
CA ALA A 301 -11.41 39.57 0.78
C ALA A 301 -10.76 40.08 -0.52
N GLN A 302 -10.87 39.35 -1.63
CA GLN A 302 -10.60 39.85 -2.98
C GLN A 302 -11.95 40.19 -3.65
N PRO A 303 -12.54 41.39 -3.42
CA PRO A 303 -13.73 41.77 -4.16
C PRO A 303 -13.32 42.06 -5.59
N ASN A 304 -14.03 41.45 -6.54
CA ASN A 304 -14.07 41.97 -7.90
C ASN A 304 -14.38 43.47 -7.83
N ALA A 305 -13.52 44.30 -8.43
CA ALA A 305 -13.62 45.75 -8.37
C ALA A 305 -14.91 46.38 -8.92
N ASN A 306 -15.91 45.60 -9.37
CA ASN A 306 -17.07 46.11 -10.12
C ASN A 306 -18.43 45.51 -9.70
N SER A 307 -18.77 45.45 -8.41
CA SER A 307 -20.19 45.35 -8.02
C SER A 307 -20.51 46.19 -6.80
N ASN A 308 -20.76 47.48 -7.03
CA ASN A 308 -21.40 48.39 -6.10
C ASN A 308 -22.87 47.98 -5.93
N THR A 309 -23.15 47.13 -4.95
CA THR A 309 -24.46 47.09 -4.29
C THR A 309 -24.23 46.94 -2.80
N SER A 310 -24.35 48.06 -2.12
CA SER A 310 -24.46 48.19 -0.67
C SER A 310 -25.59 47.29 -0.15
N ILE A 311 -25.25 46.28 0.66
CA ILE A 311 -26.22 45.49 1.42
C ILE A 311 -25.93 45.70 2.91
N THR A 312 -26.91 46.32 3.57
CA THR A 312 -27.02 46.48 5.02
C THR A 312 -26.92 45.13 5.74
N VAL A 313 -25.96 45.03 6.65
CA VAL A 313 -25.73 43.87 7.52
C VAL A 313 -26.81 43.86 8.60
N LEU A 314 -27.77 42.93 8.50
CA LEU A 314 -28.63 42.55 9.63
C LEU A 314 -27.90 41.49 10.47
N PRO A 315 -27.82 41.64 11.81
CA PRO A 315 -27.20 40.65 12.67
C PRO A 315 -28.17 39.48 12.89
N LEU A 316 -27.83 38.30 12.37
CA LEU A 316 -28.53 37.04 12.63
C LEU A 316 -27.57 36.02 13.30
N PRO A 317 -28.12 35.09 14.10
CA PRO A 317 -27.45 34.46 15.21
C PRO A 317 -26.40 33.43 14.79
N ARG A 318 -25.36 33.31 15.64
CA ARG A 318 -24.23 32.39 15.58
C ARG A 318 -24.63 30.95 15.19
N ALA A 319 -24.58 30.63 13.89
CA ALA A 319 -24.59 29.27 13.38
C ALA A 319 -23.45 29.08 12.36
N PRO A 320 -22.22 28.71 12.79
CA PRO A 320 -21.00 28.85 12.00
C PRO A 320 -20.73 27.70 10.99
N TYR A 321 -21.77 27.09 10.41
CA TYR A 321 -21.60 25.87 9.58
C TYR A 321 -22.38 25.86 8.27
N LEU A 322 -23.11 26.93 7.98
CA LEU A 322 -23.55 27.23 6.63
C LEU A 322 -22.59 28.31 6.14
N LEU A 323 -21.83 28.00 5.09
CA LEU A 323 -21.10 29.04 4.37
C LEU A 323 -22.11 30.14 4.00
N PRO A 324 -21.84 31.43 4.28
CA PRO A 324 -22.63 32.51 3.70
C PRO A 324 -22.21 32.65 2.23
N LEU A 325 -22.72 31.77 1.36
CA LEU A 325 -22.40 31.80 -0.06
C LEU A 325 -23.42 32.66 -0.81
N TYR A 326 -23.04 33.90 -1.10
CA TYR A 326 -23.69 34.76 -2.09
C TYR A 326 -23.47 34.23 -3.53
N LYS A 327 -23.90 33.00 -3.82
CA LYS A 327 -24.10 32.50 -5.20
C LYS A 327 -25.58 32.19 -5.37
N LYS A 328 -26.22 32.81 -6.39
CA LYS A 328 -27.63 32.61 -6.75
C LYS A 328 -28.00 31.15 -7.09
N LYS A 329 -27.02 30.23 -7.26
CA LYS A 329 -27.21 28.78 -7.41
C LYS A 329 -26.05 28.03 -6.74
N LEU A 330 -26.35 27.25 -5.70
CA LEU A 330 -25.41 26.30 -5.08
C LEU A 330 -25.30 25.06 -5.96
N ASP A 331 -24.08 24.65 -6.28
CA ASP A 331 -23.80 23.42 -7.03
C ASP A 331 -23.64 22.22 -6.06
N THR A 332 -23.92 21.02 -6.57
CA THR A 332 -23.79 19.74 -5.84
C THR A 332 -22.37 19.56 -5.30
N HIS A 333 -21.36 19.93 -6.08
CA HIS A 333 -19.94 19.75 -5.73
C HIS A 333 -19.49 20.59 -4.54
N ASP A 334 -19.95 21.85 -4.46
CA ASP A 334 -19.62 22.76 -3.35
C ASP A 334 -20.22 22.25 -2.03
N TYR A 335 -21.45 21.71 -2.09
CA TYR A 335 -22.08 21.10 -0.93
C TYR A 335 -21.35 19.83 -0.48
N THR A 336 -20.96 18.94 -1.42
CA THR A 336 -20.17 17.74 -1.10
C THR A 336 -18.82 18.10 -0.50
N ALA A 337 -18.14 19.15 -0.97
CA ALA A 337 -16.89 19.63 -0.39
C ALA A 337 -17.08 20.13 1.05
N SER A 338 -18.14 20.90 1.30
CA SER A 338 -18.47 21.36 2.66
C SER A 338 -18.79 20.19 3.61
N LEU A 339 -19.50 19.17 3.12
CA LEU A 339 -19.78 17.93 3.83
C LEU A 339 -18.49 17.16 4.14
N ALA A 340 -17.51 17.16 3.22
CA ALA A 340 -16.22 16.48 3.39
C ALA A 340 -15.35 17.13 4.46
N ILE A 341 -15.36 18.46 4.54
CA ILE A 341 -14.69 19.18 5.62
C ILE A 341 -15.40 18.87 6.95
N ALA A 342 -16.73 18.93 6.97
CA ALA A 342 -17.50 18.64 8.17
C ALA A 342 -17.38 17.19 8.67
N SER A 343 -17.24 16.22 7.76
CA SER A 343 -17.12 14.81 8.11
C SER A 343 -15.77 14.49 8.78
N ARG A 344 -14.70 15.20 8.39
CA ARG A 344 -13.34 15.08 8.93
C ARG A 344 -13.14 15.77 10.29
N ASP A 345 -13.95 16.78 10.60
CA ASP A 345 -13.83 17.54 11.86
C ASP A 345 -14.40 16.76 13.07
N PRO A 346 -13.56 16.39 14.08
CA PRO A 346 -14.02 15.67 15.26
C PRO A 346 -14.95 16.49 16.17
N GLN A 347 -14.94 17.83 16.08
CA GLN A 347 -15.75 18.71 16.93
C GLN A 347 -17.24 18.72 16.55
N ILE A 348 -17.57 18.29 15.33
CA ILE A 348 -18.94 18.31 14.83
C ILE A 348 -19.72 17.11 15.37
N ARG A 349 -20.83 17.39 16.06
CA ARG A 349 -21.75 16.37 16.59
C ARG A 349 -22.36 15.54 15.46
N THR A 350 -22.50 14.23 15.68
CA THR A 350 -23.09 13.27 14.73
C THR A 350 -24.45 13.70 14.21
N GLY A 351 -25.33 14.23 15.07
CA GLY A 351 -26.66 14.69 14.68
C GLY A 351 -26.64 15.86 13.68
N HIS A 352 -25.63 16.73 13.75
CA HIS A 352 -25.46 17.84 12.82
C HIS A 352 -25.04 17.33 11.44
N LEU A 353 -24.08 16.40 11.38
CA LEU A 353 -23.63 15.79 10.12
C LEU A 353 -24.79 15.08 9.40
N VAL A 354 -25.60 14.32 10.13
CA VAL A 354 -26.80 13.68 9.57
C VAL A 354 -27.82 14.71 9.10
N LYS A 355 -28.00 15.83 9.81
CA LYS A 355 -28.88 16.92 9.39
C LYS A 355 -28.40 17.57 8.09
N MET A 356 -27.10 17.81 7.94
CA MET A 356 -26.50 18.30 6.69
C MET A 356 -26.72 17.33 5.54
N PHE A 357 -26.51 16.04 5.76
CA PHE A 357 -26.75 15.02 4.74
C PHE A 357 -28.24 14.91 4.36
N ARG A 358 -29.14 14.91 5.36
CA ARG A 358 -30.59 14.89 5.12
C ARG A 358 -31.07 16.11 4.35
N ARG A 359 -30.55 17.31 4.66
CA ARG A 359 -30.85 18.53 3.89
C ARG A 359 -30.50 18.33 2.41
N MET A 360 -29.33 17.78 2.11
CA MET A 360 -28.94 17.45 0.73
C MET A 360 -29.90 16.44 0.08
N SER A 361 -30.39 15.46 0.84
CA SER A 361 -31.29 14.41 0.34
C SER A 361 -32.77 14.82 0.25
N GLN A 362 -33.21 15.85 0.97
CA GLN A 362 -34.63 16.24 1.11
C GLN A 362 -35.02 17.41 0.21
N ILE A 363 -34.08 18.20 -0.31
CA ILE A 363 -34.38 19.31 -1.22
C ILE A 363 -34.77 18.74 -2.60
N ARG A 364 -36.03 18.34 -2.75
CA ARG A 364 -36.63 17.97 -4.04
C ARG A 364 -36.96 19.27 -4.80
N GLY A 365 -36.34 19.47 -5.96
CA GLY A 365 -36.62 20.61 -6.85
C GLY A 365 -35.46 21.60 -7.07
N SER A 366 -34.30 21.42 -6.42
CA SER A 366 -33.08 22.19 -6.73
C SER A 366 -32.02 21.31 -7.42
N LEU A 367 -31.04 21.93 -8.07
CA LEU A 367 -29.93 21.28 -8.80
C LEU A 367 -29.04 20.34 -7.94
N ILE A 368 -29.30 20.19 -6.64
CA ILE A 368 -28.45 19.50 -5.67
C ILE A 368 -28.99 18.08 -5.44
N ARG A 369 -28.31 17.07 -5.98
CA ARG A 369 -28.64 15.65 -5.76
C ARG A 369 -27.46 14.93 -5.07
N PRO A 370 -27.69 14.10 -4.03
CA PRO A 370 -26.62 13.33 -3.41
C PRO A 370 -25.92 12.42 -4.41
N THR A 371 -24.62 12.63 -4.59
CA THR A 371 -23.74 11.77 -5.39
C THR A 371 -23.16 10.64 -4.55
N ILE A 372 -22.55 9.63 -5.18
CA ILE A 372 -21.83 8.54 -4.50
C ILE A 372 -20.80 9.09 -3.52
N VAL A 373 -20.03 10.10 -3.94
CA VAL A 373 -19.05 10.79 -3.10
C VAL A 373 -19.69 11.41 -1.86
N SER A 374 -20.91 11.94 -1.98
CA SER A 374 -21.63 12.52 -0.84
C SER A 374 -22.04 11.44 0.18
N TYR A 375 -22.49 10.28 -0.28
CA TYR A 375 -22.77 9.13 0.59
C TYR A 375 -21.49 8.61 1.25
N THR A 376 -20.41 8.39 0.51
CA THR A 376 -19.16 7.85 1.07
C THR A 376 -18.54 8.77 2.11
N VAL A 377 -18.56 10.08 1.86
CA VAL A 377 -18.09 11.10 2.80
C VAL A 377 -18.93 11.12 4.08
N ALA A 378 -20.26 11.07 3.96
CA ALA A 378 -21.15 11.02 5.12
C ALA A 378 -20.92 9.77 5.96
N ILE A 379 -20.83 8.61 5.31
CA ILE A 379 -20.64 7.32 5.97
C ILE A 379 -19.27 7.26 6.67
N ARG A 380 -18.18 7.68 6.01
CA ARG A 380 -16.85 7.80 6.65
C ARG A 380 -16.90 8.68 7.90
N GLY A 381 -17.55 9.85 7.80
CA GLY A 381 -17.74 10.73 8.95
C GLY A 381 -18.47 10.07 10.11
N LEU A 382 -19.47 9.23 9.84
CA LEU A 382 -20.19 8.48 10.87
C LEU A 382 -19.35 7.35 11.47
N LEU A 383 -18.55 6.64 10.66
CA LEU A 383 -17.62 5.61 11.14
C LEU A 383 -16.53 6.18 12.05
N TYR A 384 -15.98 7.35 11.72
CA TYR A 384 -15.03 8.06 12.59
C TYR A 384 -15.62 8.42 13.96
N ARG A 385 -16.93 8.70 14.01
CA ARG A 385 -17.68 9.00 15.24
C ARG A 385 -18.25 7.76 15.92
N ASN A 386 -17.89 6.56 15.45
CA ASN A 386 -18.40 5.27 15.92
C ASN A 386 -19.94 5.12 15.87
N ALA A 387 -20.63 5.88 15.01
CA ALA A 387 -22.08 5.86 14.87
C ALA A 387 -22.54 4.79 13.85
N ILE A 388 -22.21 3.53 14.14
CA ILE A 388 -22.36 2.39 13.23
C ILE A 388 -23.81 2.19 12.72
N PRO A 389 -24.87 2.25 13.57
CA PRO A 389 -26.24 2.02 13.09
C PRO A 389 -26.73 3.09 12.10
N LEU A 390 -26.27 4.34 12.28
CA LEU A 390 -26.60 5.43 11.36
C LEU A 390 -25.84 5.27 10.03
N ALA A 391 -24.58 4.83 10.10
CA ALA A 391 -23.78 4.53 8.92
C ALA A 391 -24.42 3.41 8.08
N GLU A 392 -24.88 2.32 8.71
CA GLU A 392 -25.58 1.22 8.03
C GLU A 392 -26.89 1.68 7.38
N ARG A 393 -27.64 2.59 8.01
CA ARG A 393 -28.86 3.15 7.41
C ARG A 393 -28.56 3.95 6.13
N ILE A 394 -27.53 4.80 6.15
CA ILE A 394 -27.12 5.58 4.98
C ILE A 394 -26.54 4.65 3.89
N TRP A 395 -25.80 3.61 4.26
CA TRP A 395 -25.32 2.59 3.33
C TRP A 395 -26.48 1.87 2.62
N ARG A 396 -27.51 1.44 3.36
CA ARG A 396 -28.72 0.86 2.78
C ARG A 396 -29.45 1.82 1.83
N GLN A 397 -29.43 3.13 2.12
CA GLN A 397 -29.97 4.14 1.20
C GLN A 397 -29.15 4.24 -0.09
N LEU A 398 -27.82 4.18 -0.01
CA LEU A 398 -26.94 4.17 -1.18
C LEU A 398 -27.20 2.95 -2.07
N VAL A 399 -27.28 1.76 -1.47
CA VAL A 399 -27.55 0.50 -2.19
C VAL A 399 -28.94 0.53 -2.85
N LYS A 400 -29.97 1.02 -2.15
CA LYS A 400 -31.33 1.19 -2.71
C LYS A 400 -31.39 2.21 -3.85
N ALA A 401 -30.55 3.23 -3.82
CA ALA A 401 -30.47 4.23 -4.87
C ALA A 401 -29.81 3.68 -6.16
N GLY A 402 -29.16 2.51 -6.10
CA GLY A 402 -28.65 1.80 -7.27
C GLY A 402 -27.44 2.45 -7.94
N TYR A 403 -26.75 3.37 -7.26
CA TYR A 403 -25.57 4.02 -7.84
C TYR A 403 -24.41 3.03 -8.03
N PRO A 404 -23.66 3.08 -9.14
CA PRO A 404 -22.52 2.20 -9.39
C PRO A 404 -21.40 2.50 -8.39
N LEU A 405 -21.13 1.58 -7.44
CA LEU A 405 -20.12 1.82 -6.41
C LEU A 405 -18.77 2.14 -7.05
N ASP A 406 -18.04 3.10 -6.45
CA ASP A 406 -16.65 3.41 -6.76
C ASP A 406 -15.71 2.68 -5.77
N ARG A 407 -14.39 2.69 -6.03
CA ARG A 407 -13.41 2.01 -5.14
C ARG A 407 -13.48 2.51 -3.68
N PRO A 408 -13.60 3.83 -3.42
CA PRO A 408 -13.78 4.34 -2.07
C PRO A 408 -15.10 3.89 -1.43
N ALA A 409 -16.21 3.82 -2.17
CA ALA A 409 -17.48 3.33 -1.66
C ALA A 409 -17.43 1.86 -1.31
N LEU A 410 -16.73 1.03 -2.09
CA LEU A 410 -16.51 -0.38 -1.75
C LEU A 410 -15.81 -0.51 -0.39
N SER A 411 -14.66 0.15 -0.21
CA SER A 411 -13.89 0.14 1.05
C SER A 411 -14.73 0.59 2.25
N VAL A 412 -15.51 1.67 2.10
CA VAL A 412 -16.40 2.18 3.14
C VAL A 412 -17.55 1.22 3.43
N GLY A 413 -18.12 0.61 2.39
CA GLY A 413 -19.15 -0.40 2.50
C GLY A 413 -18.69 -1.61 3.31
N LEU A 414 -17.52 -2.14 2.96
CA LEU A 414 -16.88 -3.24 3.68
C LEU A 414 -16.67 -2.90 5.16
N GLU A 415 -16.12 -1.72 5.48
CA GLU A 415 -15.95 -1.28 6.86
C GLU A 415 -17.29 -1.13 7.61
N THR A 416 -18.34 -0.65 6.94
CA THR A 416 -19.64 -0.43 7.60
C THR A 416 -20.36 -1.73 7.92
N LEU A 417 -20.38 -2.66 6.97
CA LEU A 417 -21.08 -3.95 7.11
C LEU A 417 -20.37 -4.83 8.12
N THR A 418 -19.04 -4.89 8.07
CA THR A 418 -18.24 -5.58 9.09
C THR A 418 -18.51 -4.99 10.47
N ARG A 419 -18.29 -3.70 10.69
CA ARG A 419 -18.47 -3.08 12.02
C ARG A 419 -19.91 -3.16 12.53
N ALA A 420 -20.89 -3.30 11.64
CA ALA A 420 -22.28 -3.60 12.00
C ALA A 420 -22.53 -5.06 12.43
N GLY A 421 -21.51 -5.92 12.44
CA GLY A 421 -21.59 -7.33 12.82
C GLY A 421 -21.97 -8.28 11.67
N LYS A 422 -21.91 -7.81 10.42
CA LYS A 422 -22.31 -8.56 9.21
C LYS A 422 -21.12 -8.78 8.26
N PRO A 423 -20.07 -9.50 8.68
CA PRO A 423 -18.90 -9.75 7.83
C PRO A 423 -19.22 -10.65 6.63
N HIS A 424 -20.29 -11.46 6.69
CA HIS A 424 -20.74 -12.29 5.56
C HIS A 424 -21.28 -11.43 4.39
N GLU A 425 -22.17 -10.48 4.67
CA GLU A 425 -22.66 -9.52 3.65
C GLU A 425 -21.51 -8.68 3.08
N ALA A 426 -20.52 -8.34 3.91
CA ALA A 426 -19.33 -7.62 3.47
C ALA A 426 -18.47 -8.46 2.50
N PHE A 427 -18.24 -9.74 2.80
CA PHE A 427 -17.48 -10.62 1.93
C PHE A 427 -18.21 -10.90 0.61
N GLU A 428 -19.53 -11.07 0.64
CA GLU A 428 -20.35 -11.18 -0.58
C GLU A 428 -20.27 -9.92 -1.45
N LEU A 429 -20.28 -8.74 -0.82
CA LEU A 429 -20.06 -7.48 -1.52
C LEU A 429 -18.68 -7.49 -2.19
N LEU A 430 -17.64 -7.94 -1.49
CA LEU A 430 -16.29 -8.02 -2.04
C LEU A 430 -16.24 -8.96 -3.25
N GLU A 431 -16.81 -10.16 -3.15
CA GLU A 431 -16.85 -11.13 -4.25
C GLU A 431 -17.66 -10.62 -5.45
N LYS A 432 -18.79 -9.95 -5.23
CA LYS A 432 -19.60 -9.36 -6.30
C LYS A 432 -18.80 -8.37 -7.17
N TYR A 433 -17.84 -7.65 -6.58
CA TYR A 433 -16.97 -6.74 -7.32
C TYR A 433 -15.63 -7.36 -7.72
N ALA A 434 -15.25 -8.51 -7.15
CA ALA A 434 -14.03 -9.24 -7.48
C ALA A 434 -14.17 -10.17 -8.70
N CYS A 435 -15.38 -10.54 -9.10
CA CYS A 435 -15.61 -11.48 -10.21
C CYS A 435 -15.15 -10.95 -11.58
N ASP A 436 -14.37 -11.79 -12.28
CA ASP A 436 -14.12 -11.73 -13.73
C ASP A 436 -14.33 -13.14 -14.35
N ASP A 437 -15.01 -13.16 -15.51
CA ASP A 437 -15.05 -14.20 -16.56
C ASP A 437 -15.19 -15.69 -16.19
N THR A 438 -16.43 -16.15 -15.99
CA THR A 438 -16.82 -17.47 -16.54
C THR A 438 -17.28 -17.27 -17.98
N GLY A 439 -16.55 -17.88 -18.91
CA GLY A 439 -16.76 -17.77 -20.35
C GLY A 439 -17.98 -18.54 -20.87
N ASP A 440 -19.19 -18.16 -20.46
CA ASP A 440 -20.40 -18.60 -21.14
C ASP A 440 -20.82 -17.58 -22.20
N GLN A 441 -20.44 -17.87 -23.44
CA GLN A 441 -20.80 -17.12 -24.66
C GLN A 441 -22.31 -17.16 -24.99
N ASN A 442 -23.14 -17.84 -24.19
CA ASN A 442 -24.55 -18.10 -24.52
C ASN A 442 -25.57 -17.24 -23.75
N THR A 443 -25.15 -16.19 -23.04
CA THR A 443 -26.10 -15.28 -22.35
C THR A 443 -25.87 -13.81 -22.74
N THR A 444 -25.73 -13.55 -24.04
CA THR A 444 -25.43 -12.26 -24.67
C THR A 444 -26.68 -11.43 -25.01
N MET A 445 -27.73 -11.41 -24.17
CA MET A 445 -28.84 -10.46 -24.37
C MET A 445 -29.39 -9.73 -23.14
N THR A 446 -29.04 -10.11 -21.90
CA THR A 446 -29.59 -9.44 -20.68
C THR A 446 -28.61 -8.61 -19.88
N ARG A 447 -27.35 -8.45 -20.32
CA ARG A 447 -26.28 -7.74 -19.58
C ARG A 447 -26.09 -6.26 -19.94
N PHE A 448 -27.09 -5.57 -20.50
CA PHE A 448 -27.02 -4.13 -20.80
C PHE A 448 -27.13 -3.19 -19.58
N PHE A 449 -27.27 -3.73 -18.35
CA PHE A 449 -27.26 -2.98 -17.09
C PHE A 449 -26.13 -3.38 -16.11
N SER A 450 -25.04 -3.94 -16.62
CA SER A 450 -23.97 -4.53 -15.79
C SER A 450 -23.12 -3.46 -15.09
N THR A 451 -23.07 -3.55 -13.76
CA THR A 451 -22.27 -2.72 -12.85
C THR A 451 -20.80 -2.63 -13.28
N PRO A 452 -20.14 -1.47 -13.20
CA PRO A 452 -18.74 -1.34 -13.60
C PRO A 452 -17.85 -2.23 -12.72
N GLN A 453 -17.09 -3.11 -13.39
CA GLN A 453 -16.11 -4.00 -12.79
C GLN A 453 -15.02 -3.17 -12.09
N LEU A 454 -14.90 -3.31 -10.77
CA LEU A 454 -13.87 -2.63 -9.98
C LEU A 454 -12.89 -3.68 -9.47
N CYS A 455 -11.68 -3.72 -10.04
CA CYS A 455 -10.61 -4.53 -9.45
C CYS A 455 -10.45 -4.19 -7.96
N VAL A 456 -10.59 -5.19 -7.09
CA VAL A 456 -10.41 -5.06 -5.63
C VAL A 456 -9.04 -4.46 -5.35
N ASP A 457 -9.00 -3.41 -4.54
CA ASP A 457 -7.78 -2.70 -4.18
C ASP A 457 -7.23 -3.25 -2.85
N ILE A 458 -5.90 -3.21 -2.70
CA ILE A 458 -5.20 -3.57 -1.45
C ILE A 458 -5.74 -2.73 -0.29
N HIS A 459 -6.04 -1.45 -0.54
CA HIS A 459 -6.60 -0.57 0.49
C HIS A 459 -7.97 -1.05 0.98
N ALA A 460 -8.84 -1.52 0.08
CA ALA A 460 -10.16 -2.04 0.45
C ALA A 460 -10.03 -3.34 1.26
N LEU A 461 -9.12 -4.23 0.85
CA LEU A 461 -8.84 -5.47 1.58
C LEU A 461 -8.23 -5.21 2.96
N ASN A 462 -7.25 -4.31 3.07
CA ASN A 462 -6.67 -3.90 4.36
C ASN A 462 -7.72 -3.28 5.28
N THR A 463 -8.61 -2.44 4.73
CA THR A 463 -9.74 -1.86 5.51
C THR A 463 -10.65 -2.97 6.03
N PHE A 464 -10.95 -3.97 5.21
CA PHE A 464 -11.75 -5.13 5.60
C PHE A 464 -11.06 -5.95 6.71
N MET A 465 -9.78 -6.28 6.55
CA MET A 465 -9.01 -6.99 7.60
C MET A 465 -8.92 -6.20 8.91
N GLU A 466 -8.68 -4.88 8.86
CA GLU A 466 -8.65 -4.03 10.06
C GLU A 466 -10.02 -4.01 10.75
N SER A 467 -11.11 -3.97 9.98
CA SER A 467 -12.46 -4.03 10.52
C SER A 467 -12.80 -5.39 11.14
N LEU A 468 -12.25 -6.49 10.61
CA LEU A 468 -12.38 -7.84 11.20
C LEU A 468 -11.66 -7.93 12.56
N ASN A 469 -10.48 -7.32 12.68
CA ASN A 469 -9.78 -7.21 13.98
C ASN A 469 -10.63 -6.45 15.01
N LYS A 470 -11.33 -5.38 14.60
CA LYS A 470 -12.24 -4.62 15.50
C LYS A 470 -13.45 -5.43 15.99
N ILE A 471 -13.82 -6.50 15.29
CA ILE A 471 -14.93 -7.41 15.65
C ILE A 471 -14.39 -8.66 16.35
N ASN A 472 -13.09 -8.71 16.67
CA ASN A 472 -12.42 -9.85 17.28
C ASN A 472 -12.56 -11.14 16.43
N ARG A 473 -12.40 -11.02 15.10
CA ARG A 473 -12.43 -12.15 14.17
C ARG A 473 -11.12 -12.32 13.37
N PRO A 474 -10.02 -12.70 14.05
CA PRO A 474 -8.72 -12.88 13.39
C PRO A 474 -8.65 -14.13 12.48
N ASP A 475 -9.49 -15.16 12.69
CA ASP A 475 -9.50 -16.40 11.89
C ASP A 475 -9.63 -16.15 10.38
N ILE A 476 -10.50 -15.19 10.04
CA ILE A 476 -10.80 -14.85 8.66
C ILE A 476 -9.59 -14.15 8.03
N ILE A 477 -8.83 -13.38 8.81
CA ILE A 477 -7.65 -12.66 8.34
C ILE A 477 -6.56 -13.65 7.93
N PHE A 478 -6.36 -14.74 8.70
CA PHE A 478 -5.41 -15.79 8.35
C PHE A 478 -5.77 -16.47 7.02
N LYS A 479 -7.05 -16.82 6.83
CA LYS A 479 -7.52 -17.38 5.55
C LYS A 479 -7.40 -16.38 4.39
N LEU A 480 -7.76 -15.12 4.61
CA LEU A 480 -7.60 -14.08 3.60
C LEU A 480 -6.14 -13.84 3.24
N TRP A 481 -5.22 -13.91 4.20
CA TRP A 481 -3.78 -13.81 3.95
C TRP A 481 -3.28 -14.94 3.05
N ASP A 482 -3.75 -16.17 3.25
CA ASP A 482 -3.34 -17.30 2.41
C ASP A 482 -3.93 -17.25 1.00
N TYR A 483 -5.12 -16.67 0.86
CA TYR A 483 -5.84 -16.64 -0.42
C TYR A 483 -5.77 -15.30 -1.16
N MET A 484 -5.22 -14.22 -0.58
CA MET A 484 -5.23 -12.89 -1.21
C MET A 484 -4.47 -12.84 -2.55
N ASP A 485 -3.33 -13.54 -2.63
CA ASP A 485 -2.55 -13.64 -3.87
C ASP A 485 -3.32 -14.43 -4.94
N CYS A 486 -4.03 -15.50 -4.55
CA CYS A 486 -4.75 -16.38 -5.46
C CYS A 486 -6.11 -15.83 -5.91
N LEU A 487 -6.88 -15.25 -4.99
CA LEU A 487 -8.24 -14.75 -5.23
C LEU A 487 -8.26 -13.39 -5.90
N TYR A 488 -7.36 -12.49 -5.50
CA TYR A 488 -7.39 -11.09 -5.94
C TYR A 488 -6.12 -10.67 -6.70
N GLY A 489 -5.08 -11.51 -6.75
CA GLY A 489 -3.81 -11.14 -7.36
C GLY A 489 -3.10 -10.00 -6.61
N LEU A 490 -3.43 -9.81 -5.33
CA LEU A 490 -2.94 -8.71 -4.51
C LEU A 490 -1.80 -9.20 -3.62
N SER A 491 -0.63 -8.59 -3.75
CA SER A 491 0.52 -8.90 -2.90
C SER A 491 0.45 -8.16 -1.55
N PRO A 492 0.89 -8.78 -0.45
CA PRO A 492 0.84 -8.17 0.87
C PRO A 492 1.76 -6.95 0.98
N THR A 493 1.30 -5.96 1.76
CA THR A 493 2.02 -4.70 2.02
C THR A 493 2.47 -4.64 3.49
N SER A 494 3.31 -3.66 3.85
CA SER A 494 3.66 -3.41 5.25
C SER A 494 2.44 -3.21 6.15
N GLN A 495 1.38 -2.59 5.65
CA GLN A 495 0.14 -2.41 6.42
C GLN A 495 -0.58 -3.74 6.63
N THR A 496 -0.64 -4.58 5.60
CA THR A 496 -1.22 -5.93 5.69
C THR A 496 -0.48 -6.78 6.72
N LEU A 497 0.86 -6.70 6.75
CA LEU A 497 1.67 -7.40 7.76
C LEU A 497 1.39 -6.88 9.18
N SER A 498 1.28 -5.56 9.37
CA SER A 498 0.90 -4.98 10.66
C SER A 498 -0.47 -5.51 11.14
N ILE A 499 -1.45 -5.59 10.23
CA ILE A 499 -2.80 -6.09 10.54
C ILE A 499 -2.77 -7.59 10.88
N LEU A 500 -1.94 -8.38 10.17
CA LEU A 500 -1.73 -9.80 10.46
C LEU A 500 -1.10 -10.01 11.84
N LEU A 501 -0.06 -9.25 12.19
CA LEU A 501 0.58 -9.33 13.51
C LEU A 501 -0.41 -8.96 14.61
N GLN A 502 -1.22 -7.91 14.41
CA GLN A 502 -2.32 -7.56 15.31
C GLN A 502 -3.34 -8.69 15.43
N ALA A 503 -3.73 -9.31 14.31
CA ALA A 503 -4.65 -10.44 14.30
C ALA A 503 -4.10 -11.63 15.10
N ALA A 504 -2.80 -11.92 14.97
CA ALA A 504 -2.12 -12.95 15.75
C ALA A 504 -2.07 -12.62 17.25
N THR A 505 -1.83 -11.35 17.62
CA THR A 505 -1.90 -10.93 19.03
C THR A 505 -3.29 -11.12 19.61
N LEU A 506 -4.33 -10.71 18.87
CA LEU A 506 -5.72 -10.84 19.30
C LEU A 506 -6.17 -12.30 19.37
N ALA A 507 -5.83 -13.12 18.38
CA ALA A 507 -6.11 -14.56 18.39
C ALA A 507 -5.48 -15.22 19.62
N SER A 508 -4.22 -14.89 19.93
CA SER A 508 -3.53 -15.44 21.10
C SER A 508 -4.21 -15.07 22.42
N GLN A 509 -4.74 -13.84 22.54
CA GLN A 509 -5.50 -13.40 23.71
C GLN A 509 -6.87 -14.10 23.81
N LEU A 510 -7.60 -14.18 22.69
CA LEU A 510 -8.89 -14.84 22.62
C LEU A 510 -8.78 -16.34 22.93
N ASP A 511 -7.73 -17.01 22.42
CA ASP A 511 -7.50 -18.43 22.65
C ASP A 511 -7.14 -18.75 24.11
N LYS A 512 -6.44 -17.84 24.82
CA LYS A 512 -6.19 -17.95 26.27
C LYS A 512 -7.50 -17.86 27.09
N SER A 513 -8.43 -17.00 26.66
CA SER A 513 -9.71 -16.79 27.35
C SER A 513 -10.81 -17.80 27.00
N SER A 514 -10.72 -18.44 25.82
CA SER A 514 -11.76 -19.32 25.27
C SER A 514 -11.46 -20.79 25.52
N PHE A 515 -12.46 -21.55 26.00
CA PHE A 515 -12.38 -23.00 26.14
C PHE A 515 -12.06 -23.71 24.81
N HIS A 516 -12.63 -23.23 23.69
CA HIS A 516 -12.36 -23.78 22.37
C HIS A 516 -10.90 -23.56 21.94
N GLY A 517 -10.31 -22.42 22.34
CA GLY A 517 -8.89 -22.13 22.13
C GLY A 517 -7.98 -23.03 22.96
N ALA A 518 -8.31 -23.28 24.22
CA ALA A 518 -7.57 -24.22 25.08
C ALA A 518 -7.63 -25.66 24.54
N VAL A 519 -8.80 -26.12 24.09
CA VAL A 519 -8.97 -27.43 23.45
C VAL A 519 -8.19 -27.51 22.13
N ALA A 520 -8.23 -26.46 21.30
CA ALA A 520 -7.43 -26.35 20.09
C ALA A 520 -5.92 -26.48 20.37
N HIS A 521 -5.44 -25.80 21.41
CA HIS A 521 -4.04 -25.84 21.82
C HIS A 521 -3.61 -27.22 22.34
N LEU A 522 -4.48 -27.89 23.10
CA LEU A 522 -4.28 -29.28 23.53
C LEU A 522 -4.29 -30.25 22.34
N TRP A 523 -5.19 -30.02 21.39
CA TRP A 523 -5.30 -30.82 20.18
C TRP A 523 -4.05 -30.71 19.29
N LEU A 524 -3.46 -29.52 19.18
CA LEU A 524 -2.19 -29.28 18.49
C LEU A 524 -1.01 -30.02 19.15
N ARG A 525 -1.00 -30.12 20.48
CA ARG A 525 0.04 -30.80 21.26
C ARG A 525 -0.11 -32.32 21.33
N ASN A 526 -1.17 -32.90 20.76
CA ASN A 526 -1.42 -34.33 20.83
C ASN A 526 -0.45 -35.12 19.90
N PRO A 527 0.45 -35.96 20.44
CA PRO A 527 1.43 -36.71 19.66
C PRO A 527 0.82 -37.81 18.79
N PHE A 528 -0.43 -38.22 19.06
CA PHE A 528 -1.14 -39.25 18.29
C PHE A 528 -1.96 -38.68 17.12
N ARG A 529 -1.78 -37.39 16.81
CA ARG A 529 -2.45 -36.73 15.71
C ARG A 529 -1.97 -37.28 14.37
N ARG A 530 -2.87 -37.94 13.61
CA ARG A 530 -2.69 -38.08 12.16
C ARG A 530 -2.89 -36.70 11.53
N ARG A 531 -1.79 -36.06 11.11
CA ARG A 531 -1.83 -34.81 10.34
C ARG A 531 -2.71 -35.05 9.11
N ASN A 532 -3.90 -34.47 9.08
CA ASN A 532 -4.88 -34.76 8.06
C ASN A 532 -4.36 -34.23 6.72
N GLN A 533 -3.97 -35.12 5.79
CA GLN A 533 -3.42 -34.71 4.50
C GLN A 533 -4.43 -33.92 3.64
N GLN A 534 -5.72 -33.94 4.00
CA GLN A 534 -6.76 -33.14 3.37
C GLN A 534 -6.74 -31.65 3.77
N SER A 535 -6.25 -31.25 4.96
CA SER A 535 -6.09 -29.82 5.31
C SER A 535 -4.82 -29.20 4.71
N LEU A 536 -3.88 -30.05 4.28
CA LEU A 536 -2.64 -29.67 3.58
C LEU A 536 -2.80 -29.55 2.06
N LYS A 537 -3.85 -30.13 1.47
CA LYS A 537 -4.21 -29.86 0.07
C LYS A 537 -4.71 -28.42 0.02
N LYS A 538 -3.84 -27.50 -0.40
CA LYS A 538 -4.25 -26.12 -0.72
C LYS A 538 -5.41 -26.24 -1.71
N PRO A 539 -6.56 -25.58 -1.48
CA PRO A 539 -7.65 -25.58 -2.42
C PRO A 539 -7.13 -25.12 -3.79
N GLU A 540 -7.37 -25.91 -4.82
CA GLU A 540 -6.86 -25.63 -6.18
C GLU A 540 -7.83 -24.75 -6.96
N THR A 541 -9.12 -24.77 -6.58
CA THR A 541 -10.18 -24.01 -7.24
C THR A 541 -10.56 -22.76 -6.44
N ARG A 542 -10.95 -21.70 -7.16
CA ARG A 542 -11.43 -20.44 -6.56
C ARG A 542 -12.68 -20.67 -5.69
N GLU A 543 -13.57 -21.55 -6.11
CA GLU A 543 -14.83 -21.86 -5.43
C GLU A 543 -14.58 -22.50 -4.06
N GLU A 544 -13.65 -23.46 -3.96
CA GLU A 544 -13.25 -24.06 -2.68
C GLU A 544 -12.65 -23.03 -1.71
N MET A 545 -11.87 -22.07 -2.20
CA MET A 545 -11.31 -20.99 -1.37
C MET A 545 -12.39 -20.06 -0.82
N VAL A 546 -13.36 -19.69 -1.66
CA VAL A 546 -14.51 -18.87 -1.27
C VAL A 546 -15.37 -19.62 -0.26
N ASP A 547 -15.65 -20.90 -0.48
CA ASP A 547 -16.43 -21.74 0.44
C ASP A 547 -15.71 -21.95 1.79
N ALA A 548 -14.39 -22.05 1.79
CA ALA A 548 -13.59 -22.12 3.03
C ALA A 548 -13.68 -20.83 3.86
N ILE A 549 -13.85 -19.66 3.24
CA ILE A 549 -14.06 -18.39 3.94
C ILE A 549 -15.53 -18.27 4.38
N VAL A 550 -16.48 -18.60 3.50
CA VAL A 550 -17.92 -18.48 3.76
C VAL A 550 -18.37 -19.42 4.89
N SER A 551 -17.82 -20.64 4.96
CA SER A 551 -18.08 -21.59 6.06
C SER A 551 -17.64 -21.08 7.43
N ASN A 552 -16.58 -20.25 7.50
CA ASN A 552 -16.17 -19.57 8.73
C ASN A 552 -17.01 -18.33 9.05
N LEU A 553 -17.67 -17.75 8.05
CA LEU A 553 -18.49 -16.56 8.20
C LEU A 553 -19.93 -16.89 8.55
N ARG A 554 -20.49 -17.99 8.04
CA ARG A 554 -21.91 -18.33 8.13
C ARG A 554 -22.14 -19.57 9.01
N GLU A 555 -23.10 -19.46 9.90
CA GLU A 555 -23.73 -20.58 10.60
C GLU A 555 -25.18 -20.71 10.13
N ARG A 556 -25.63 -21.93 9.85
CA ARG A 556 -27.02 -22.19 9.44
C ARG A 556 -27.92 -22.16 10.67
N GLY A 557 -28.70 -21.10 10.84
CA GLY A 557 -29.64 -20.98 11.94
C GLY A 557 -30.81 -21.97 11.84
N LYS A 558 -31.47 -22.25 12.99
CA LYS A 558 -32.60 -23.19 13.12
C LYS A 558 -33.83 -22.86 12.24
N ARG A 559 -33.88 -21.69 11.59
CA ARG A 559 -34.96 -21.24 10.68
C ARG A 559 -34.52 -20.98 9.24
N GLY A 560 -33.31 -21.42 8.84
CA GLY A 560 -32.76 -21.14 7.51
C GLY A 560 -32.18 -19.74 7.31
N GLU A 561 -32.23 -18.88 8.33
CA GLU A 561 -31.49 -17.61 8.36
C GLU A 561 -29.99 -17.89 8.60
N PHE A 562 -29.14 -17.32 7.75
CA PHE A 562 -27.69 -17.33 7.96
C PHE A 562 -27.32 -16.35 9.08
N ARG A 563 -26.67 -16.83 10.13
CA ARG A 563 -26.12 -16.00 11.21
C ARG A 563 -24.60 -15.94 11.07
N SER A 564 -24.01 -14.83 11.51
CA SER A 564 -22.55 -14.73 11.60
C SER A 564 -22.04 -15.74 12.63
N LYS A 565 -21.19 -16.68 12.22
CA LYS A 565 -20.59 -17.69 13.10
C LYS A 565 -19.70 -17.01 14.15
N ALA A 566 -19.70 -17.49 15.39
CA ALA A 566 -18.79 -16.98 16.44
C ALA A 566 -17.32 -17.37 16.18
N TYR A 567 -16.38 -16.71 16.87
CA TYR A 567 -14.98 -17.11 16.88
C TYR A 567 -14.83 -18.49 17.53
N GLU A 568 -14.12 -19.42 16.88
CA GLU A 568 -13.93 -20.78 17.40
C GLU A 568 -12.49 -21.01 17.87
N SER A 569 -11.51 -20.76 17.01
CA SER A 569 -10.10 -20.96 17.34
C SER A 569 -9.18 -20.25 16.34
N GLY A 570 -8.06 -19.72 16.83
CA GLY A 570 -7.07 -19.03 16.00
C GLY A 570 -6.12 -19.93 15.20
N ILE A 571 -6.36 -21.25 15.12
CA ILE A 571 -5.44 -22.18 14.45
C ILE A 571 -5.20 -21.73 13.00
N TRP A 572 -3.93 -21.55 12.64
CA TRP A 572 -3.53 -21.15 11.30
C TRP A 572 -2.60 -22.19 10.69
N ASN A 573 -3.02 -22.83 9.59
CA ASN A 573 -2.24 -23.85 8.87
C ASN A 573 -1.71 -24.99 9.76
N ASP A 574 -2.54 -25.44 10.72
CA ASP A 574 -2.18 -26.46 11.72
C ASP A 574 -1.04 -26.04 12.68
N GLU A 575 -0.79 -24.74 12.79
CA GLU A 575 0.17 -24.11 13.71
C GLU A 575 -0.54 -23.08 14.60
N LEU A 576 0.15 -22.66 15.66
CA LEU A 576 -0.31 -21.57 16.51
C LEU A 576 -0.24 -20.24 15.76
N PRO A 577 -1.22 -19.32 15.94
CA PRO A 577 -1.21 -18.00 15.30
C PRO A 577 0.12 -17.25 15.49
N LEU A 578 0.70 -17.39 16.69
CA LEU A 578 2.01 -16.83 17.04
C LEU A 578 3.13 -17.34 16.14
N GLU A 579 3.21 -18.65 15.94
CA GLU A 579 4.31 -19.29 15.22
C GLU A 579 4.21 -19.03 13.72
N GLY A 580 2.99 -19.09 13.16
CA GLY A 580 2.73 -18.71 11.78
C GLY A 580 3.08 -17.24 11.50
N ALA A 581 2.63 -16.32 12.36
CA ALA A 581 2.89 -14.89 12.17
C ALA A 581 4.37 -14.53 12.40
N ARG A 582 5.03 -15.19 13.35
CA ARG A 582 6.48 -15.09 13.57
C ARG A 582 7.25 -15.60 12.36
N GLY A 583 6.88 -16.76 11.80
CA GLY A 583 7.48 -17.30 10.58
C GLY A 583 7.37 -16.30 9.42
N VAL A 584 6.19 -15.72 9.19
CA VAL A 584 5.99 -14.70 8.17
C VAL A 584 6.86 -13.45 8.41
N PHE A 585 6.93 -12.94 9.63
CA PHE A 585 7.76 -11.77 9.96
C PHE A 585 9.25 -12.06 9.75
N LEU A 586 9.73 -13.23 10.20
CA LEU A 586 11.11 -13.66 10.00
C LEU A 586 11.43 -13.85 8.52
N ASN A 587 10.50 -14.37 7.70
CA ASN A 587 10.68 -14.47 6.25
C ASN A 587 10.77 -13.11 5.56
N VAL A 588 10.07 -12.09 6.09
CA VAL A 588 10.17 -10.72 5.56
C VAL A 588 11.55 -10.12 5.86
N ILE A 589 12.13 -10.42 7.03
CA ILE A 589 13.46 -9.93 7.43
C ILE A 589 14.59 -10.72 6.77
N PHE A 590 14.51 -12.06 6.79
CA PHE A 590 15.60 -12.98 6.46
C PHE A 590 15.41 -13.76 5.15
N GLY A 591 14.26 -13.62 4.46
CA GLY A 591 13.93 -14.46 3.30
C GLY A 591 14.88 -14.34 2.12
N ALA A 592 14.95 -15.40 1.31
CA ALA A 592 15.93 -15.62 0.22
C ALA A 592 15.99 -14.53 -0.88
N GLY A 593 14.99 -13.66 -1.00
CA GLY A 593 15.02 -12.51 -1.92
C GLY A 593 15.84 -11.31 -1.41
N ASN A 594 16.28 -11.36 -0.14
CA ASN A 594 16.92 -10.25 0.58
C ASN A 594 18.39 -10.59 0.94
N ALA A 595 19.17 -11.13 0.00
CA ALA A 595 20.56 -11.53 0.23
C ALA A 595 21.41 -10.43 0.91
N THR A 596 21.15 -9.16 0.60
CA THR A 596 21.83 -8.00 1.22
C THR A 596 21.50 -7.81 2.70
N HIS A 597 20.27 -8.10 3.13
CA HIS A 597 19.89 -8.03 4.55
C HIS A 597 20.38 -9.26 5.29
N HIS A 598 20.39 -10.43 4.64
CA HIS A 598 20.91 -11.66 5.23
C HIS A 598 22.38 -11.53 5.62
N GLU A 599 23.23 -10.97 4.76
CA GLU A 599 24.65 -10.73 5.05
C GLU A 599 24.88 -9.69 6.16
N GLN A 600 24.07 -8.62 6.19
CA GLN A 600 24.16 -7.58 7.23
C GLN A 600 23.64 -8.05 8.60
N LEU A 601 22.70 -8.99 8.62
CA LEU A 601 22.01 -9.44 9.84
C LEU A 601 22.62 -10.73 10.43
N ALA A 602 23.31 -11.56 9.65
CA ALA A 602 23.89 -12.83 10.10
C ALA A 602 25.01 -12.68 11.14
N GLY A 603 25.62 -11.49 11.28
CA GLY A 603 26.69 -11.21 12.25
C GLY A 603 26.26 -10.54 13.56
N ILE A 604 24.97 -10.30 13.78
CA ILE A 604 24.50 -9.44 14.89
C ILE A 604 24.40 -10.22 16.20
N LYS A 605 25.11 -9.77 17.23
CA LYS A 605 24.94 -10.28 18.61
C LYS A 605 23.83 -9.49 19.33
N PRO A 606 22.96 -10.14 20.12
CA PRO A 606 21.97 -9.43 20.92
C PRO A 606 22.69 -8.54 21.95
N PRO A 607 22.20 -7.31 22.18
CA PRO A 607 22.86 -6.34 23.07
C PRO A 607 22.74 -6.70 24.55
N ALA A 608 21.72 -7.47 24.91
CA ALA A 608 21.48 -7.98 26.25
C ALA A 608 20.82 -9.36 26.15
N TYR A 609 21.05 -10.20 27.16
CA TYR A 609 20.45 -11.53 27.26
C TYR A 609 19.34 -11.54 28.31
N ALA A 610 18.25 -12.23 27.98
CA ALA A 610 17.19 -12.51 28.94
C ALA A 610 17.69 -13.44 30.04
N LEU A 611 17.38 -13.10 31.30
CA LEU A 611 17.75 -13.91 32.47
C LEU A 611 16.69 -14.99 32.76
N ARG A 612 15.45 -14.81 32.29
CA ARG A 612 14.28 -15.66 32.54
C ARG A 612 13.49 -15.91 31.25
N ILE A 613 12.62 -16.93 31.20
CA ILE A 613 11.76 -17.18 30.04
C ILE A 613 10.51 -16.28 30.09
N SER A 614 9.87 -16.19 31.26
CA SER A 614 8.70 -15.35 31.51
C SER A 614 8.63 -14.93 32.97
N LEU A 615 7.71 -14.01 33.31
CA LEU A 615 7.54 -13.50 34.68
C LEU A 615 7.29 -14.63 35.70
N ASP A 616 6.62 -15.70 35.26
CA ASP A 616 6.22 -16.83 36.10
C ASP A 616 7.18 -18.02 36.03
N ASN A 617 8.23 -17.95 35.18
CA ASN A 617 9.15 -19.05 34.94
C ASN A 617 10.61 -18.64 35.14
N ASP A 618 11.17 -19.03 36.28
CA ASP A 618 12.53 -18.74 36.73
C ASP A 618 13.62 -19.57 36.01
N SER A 619 13.23 -20.42 35.05
CA SER A 619 14.19 -21.19 34.25
C SER A 619 14.99 -20.26 33.33
N PRO A 620 16.32 -20.44 33.21
CA PRO A 620 17.12 -19.68 32.27
C PRO A 620 16.67 -20.01 30.82
N PRO A 621 16.44 -19.01 29.97
CA PRO A 621 16.09 -19.25 28.57
C PRO A 621 17.28 -19.91 27.85
N GLN A 622 17.00 -20.89 26.99
CA GLN A 622 18.00 -21.34 26.02
C GLN A 622 18.39 -20.13 25.16
N HIS A 623 19.69 -19.85 25.03
CA HIS A 623 20.18 -18.72 24.23
C HIS A 623 19.63 -18.84 22.80
N THR A 624 18.74 -17.91 22.42
CA THR A 624 18.20 -17.84 21.07
C THR A 624 19.27 -17.30 20.14
N HIS A 625 20.03 -18.20 19.53
CA HIS A 625 20.95 -17.86 18.45
C HIS A 625 20.16 -17.50 17.19
N ILE A 626 20.70 -16.59 16.37
CA ILE A 626 20.16 -16.24 15.05
C ILE A 626 19.96 -17.51 14.21
N ASP A 627 20.84 -18.51 14.35
CA ASP A 627 20.75 -19.80 13.67
C ASP A 627 19.45 -20.56 13.96
N SER A 628 18.92 -20.46 15.18
CA SER A 628 17.61 -21.02 15.55
C SER A 628 16.44 -20.21 15.00
N LEU A 629 16.63 -18.93 14.64
CA LEU A 629 15.64 -18.12 13.93
C LEU A 629 15.66 -18.39 12.42
N LEU A 630 16.85 -18.64 11.87
CA LEU A 630 17.07 -18.97 10.46
C LEU A 630 16.54 -20.36 10.10
N SER A 631 16.61 -21.35 11.00
CA SER A 631 16.04 -22.69 10.77
C SER A 631 14.52 -22.70 10.55
N TYR A 632 13.78 -21.66 10.99
CA TYR A 632 12.35 -21.50 10.71
C TYR A 632 12.05 -20.88 9.34
N THR A 633 13.04 -20.26 8.68
CA THR A 633 12.84 -19.63 7.37
C THR A 633 12.91 -20.63 6.21
N THR A 634 13.54 -21.79 6.42
CA THR A 634 13.73 -22.83 5.40
C THR A 634 12.47 -23.68 5.17
N SER A 635 11.52 -23.68 6.11
CA SER A 635 10.27 -24.46 6.02
C SER A 635 9.15 -23.77 5.22
N SER A 636 9.24 -22.46 5.02
CA SER A 636 8.21 -21.66 4.32
C SER A 636 8.72 -21.08 3.01
N SER A 637 8.34 -21.71 1.89
CA SER A 637 8.79 -21.39 0.52
C SER A 637 8.24 -20.05 -0.05
N ARG A 638 7.69 -19.15 0.76
CA ARG A 638 7.09 -17.88 0.30
C ARG A 638 7.98 -16.68 0.65
N SER A 639 8.59 -16.08 -0.39
CA SER A 639 9.32 -14.81 -0.26
C SER A 639 8.37 -13.62 -0.48
N TYR A 640 8.49 -12.58 0.36
CA TYR A 640 7.65 -11.38 0.34
C TYR A 640 8.45 -10.11 0.00
N PRO A 641 8.91 -9.94 -1.25
CA PRO A 641 9.74 -8.80 -1.67
C PRO A 641 8.99 -7.46 -1.71
N THR A 642 7.65 -7.49 -1.61
CA THR A 642 6.80 -6.28 -1.59
C THR A 642 6.72 -5.62 -0.21
N ILE A 643 7.15 -6.32 0.84
CA ILE A 643 6.99 -5.84 2.22
C ILE A 643 8.31 -5.23 2.69
N ILE A 644 8.33 -3.90 2.83
CA ILE A 644 9.41 -3.20 3.53
C ILE A 644 9.02 -3.11 5.01
N PRO A 645 9.88 -3.58 5.94
CA PRO A 645 9.59 -3.48 7.35
C PRO A 645 9.60 -2.01 7.82
N THR A 646 8.57 -1.62 8.59
CA THR A 646 8.44 -0.28 9.17
C THR A 646 8.45 -0.32 10.69
N ASN A 647 8.63 0.83 11.35
CA ASN A 647 8.58 0.92 12.83
C ASN A 647 7.28 0.32 13.40
N ASN A 648 6.14 0.50 12.73
CA ASN A 648 4.87 -0.08 13.18
C ASN A 648 4.89 -1.61 13.15
N ASN A 649 5.50 -2.24 12.12
CA ASN A 649 5.61 -3.69 12.07
C ASN A 649 6.44 -4.22 13.25
N PHE A 650 7.56 -3.56 13.58
CA PHE A 650 8.38 -3.87 14.75
C PHE A 650 7.60 -3.69 16.05
N LEU A 651 6.85 -2.60 16.21
CA LEU A 651 6.00 -2.38 17.38
C LEU A 651 4.98 -3.52 17.55
N GLN A 652 4.26 -3.89 16.48
CA GLN A 652 3.27 -4.98 16.55
C GLN A 652 3.91 -6.34 16.82
N TYR A 653 5.11 -6.59 16.28
CA TYR A 653 5.85 -7.81 16.55
C TYR A 653 6.38 -7.87 18.00
N LEU A 654 6.86 -6.76 18.56
CA LEU A 654 7.24 -6.69 19.98
C LEU A 654 6.05 -6.93 20.91
N LEU A 655 4.86 -6.41 20.57
CA LEU A 655 3.62 -6.71 21.29
C LEU A 655 3.26 -8.19 21.22
N LEU A 656 3.43 -8.82 20.05
CA LEU A 656 3.20 -10.26 19.85
C LEU A 656 4.13 -11.12 20.70
N LEU A 657 5.41 -10.76 20.80
CA LEU A 657 6.39 -11.46 21.63
C LEU A 657 6.13 -11.28 23.13
N GLY A 658 5.87 -10.05 23.56
CA GLY A 658 5.69 -9.71 24.98
C GLY A 658 4.42 -10.28 25.61
N LEU A 659 3.32 -10.36 24.86
CA LEU A 659 2.05 -10.93 25.34
C LEU A 659 2.04 -12.48 25.36
N ASN A 660 2.98 -13.10 24.66
CA ASN A 660 3.10 -14.56 24.54
C ASN A 660 4.37 -15.11 25.20
N GLU A 661 4.89 -14.41 26.22
CA GLU A 661 5.97 -14.91 27.09
C GLU A 661 7.27 -15.26 26.34
N ARG A 662 7.54 -14.61 25.19
CA ARG A 662 8.79 -14.73 24.43
C ARG A 662 9.58 -13.43 24.42
N ALA A 663 9.66 -12.76 25.57
CA ALA A 663 10.37 -11.50 25.70
C ALA A 663 11.90 -11.62 25.49
N ALA A 664 12.45 -12.85 25.53
CA ALA A 664 13.85 -13.12 25.22
C ALA A 664 14.27 -12.77 23.79
N GLU A 665 13.33 -12.72 22.83
CA GLU A 665 13.61 -12.35 21.44
C GLU A 665 13.59 -10.83 21.21
N ILE A 666 13.23 -10.02 22.21
CA ILE A 666 13.12 -8.55 22.07
C ILE A 666 14.48 -7.88 21.76
N PRO A 667 15.59 -8.19 22.48
CA PRO A 667 16.88 -7.54 22.22
C PRO A 667 17.41 -7.82 20.81
N ILE A 668 17.25 -9.04 20.32
CA ILE A 668 17.70 -9.42 18.97
C ILE A 668 16.86 -8.74 17.89
N THR A 669 15.55 -8.63 18.11
CA THR A 669 14.64 -7.93 17.19
C THR A 669 15.01 -6.45 17.06
N LEU A 670 15.35 -5.79 18.18
CA LEU A 670 15.79 -4.39 18.17
C LEU A 670 17.17 -4.22 17.53
N ALA A 671 18.06 -5.18 17.69
CA ALA A 671 19.35 -5.20 17.00
C ALA A 671 19.16 -5.32 15.48
N CYS A 672 18.26 -6.19 15.02
CA CYS A 672 17.86 -6.27 13.61
C CYS A 672 17.28 -4.93 13.12
N MET A 673 16.44 -4.27 13.92
CA MET A 673 15.88 -2.97 13.59
C MET A 673 16.96 -1.88 13.41
N LYS A 674 17.99 -1.88 14.27
CA LYS A 674 19.16 -0.99 14.15
C LYS A 674 19.93 -1.24 12.86
N ALA A 675 20.20 -2.50 12.53
CA ALA A 675 20.94 -2.86 11.32
C ALA A 675 20.18 -2.53 10.03
N LEU A 676 18.84 -2.63 10.05
CA LEU A 676 17.99 -2.17 8.94
C LEU A 676 17.90 -0.64 8.82
N GLY A 677 18.51 0.12 9.73
CA GLY A 677 18.51 1.59 9.71
C GLY A 677 17.14 2.21 10.01
N ILE A 678 16.19 1.44 10.57
CA ILE A 678 14.84 1.92 10.86
C ILE A 678 14.86 2.68 12.17
N LYS A 679 14.48 3.96 12.14
CA LYS A 679 14.43 4.81 13.34
C LYS A 679 13.21 4.44 14.21
N PRO A 680 13.40 4.00 15.47
CA PRO A 680 12.30 3.64 16.35
C PRO A 680 11.57 4.85 16.90
N ASP A 681 10.26 4.71 17.08
CA ASP A 681 9.48 5.68 17.85
C ASP A 681 9.67 5.46 19.36
N ARG A 682 9.45 6.52 20.14
CA ARG A 682 9.46 6.46 21.62
C ARG A 682 8.55 5.36 22.17
N ALA A 683 7.44 5.09 21.50
CA ALA A 683 6.51 4.03 21.87
C ALA A 683 7.12 2.63 21.69
N THR A 684 7.80 2.37 20.57
CA THR A 684 8.45 1.08 20.28
C THR A 684 9.54 0.77 21.29
N LEU A 685 10.37 1.77 21.63
CA LEU A 685 11.39 1.63 22.67
C LEU A 685 10.77 1.40 24.05
N ALA A 686 9.73 2.16 24.40
CA ALA A 686 9.03 1.98 25.67
C ALA A 686 8.45 0.58 25.82
N VAL A 687 7.78 0.05 24.78
CA VAL A 687 7.23 -1.31 24.78
C VAL A 687 8.32 -2.36 24.93
N GLY A 688 9.41 -2.24 24.16
CA GLY A 688 10.56 -3.13 24.27
C GLY A 688 11.17 -3.15 25.67
N LEU A 689 11.34 -1.97 26.28
CA LEU A 689 11.86 -1.86 27.65
C LEU A 689 10.88 -2.37 28.70
N VAL A 690 9.58 -2.16 28.55
CA VAL A 690 8.58 -2.64 29.53
C VAL A 690 8.52 -4.16 29.54
N PHE A 691 8.51 -4.81 28.37
CA PHE A 691 8.53 -6.28 28.33
C PHE A 691 9.89 -6.87 28.69
N PHE A 692 11.00 -6.22 28.29
CA PHE A 692 12.32 -6.70 28.69
C PHE A 692 12.61 -6.49 30.17
N ALA A 693 12.05 -5.45 30.81
CA ALA A 693 12.13 -5.25 32.26
C ALA A 693 11.65 -6.47 33.06
N GLU A 694 10.64 -7.19 32.57
CA GLU A 694 10.11 -8.39 33.23
C GLU A 694 11.10 -9.56 33.21
N VAL A 695 12.01 -9.58 32.24
CA VAL A 695 12.87 -10.74 31.93
C VAL A 695 14.36 -10.44 32.12
N GLY A 696 14.75 -9.17 32.10
CA GLY A 696 16.13 -8.68 32.22
C GLY A 696 16.45 -8.01 33.55
N MET A 697 15.46 -7.78 34.44
CA MET A 697 15.73 -7.34 35.81
C MET A 697 16.07 -8.54 36.69
N GLN A 698 17.17 -8.43 37.46
CA GLN A 698 17.48 -9.40 38.49
C GLN A 698 16.45 -9.32 39.64
N PRO A 699 16.06 -10.45 40.24
CA PRO A 699 15.20 -10.45 41.43
C PRO A 699 15.81 -9.60 42.55
N PRO A 700 15.00 -8.87 43.34
CA PRO A 700 15.50 -8.02 44.43
C PRO A 700 16.38 -8.79 45.42
N LEU A 701 16.06 -10.07 45.66
CA LEU A 701 16.81 -10.97 46.53
C LEU A 701 18.17 -11.37 45.95
N VAL A 702 18.26 -11.62 44.64
CA VAL A 702 19.52 -11.98 43.97
C VAL A 702 20.46 -10.77 43.94
N LYS A 703 19.91 -9.58 43.65
CA LYS A 703 20.64 -8.32 43.72
C LYS A 703 21.19 -8.05 45.12
N ALA A 704 20.38 -8.24 46.16
CA ALA A 704 20.82 -8.12 47.55
C ALA A 704 21.92 -9.14 47.92
N ILE A 705 21.87 -10.37 47.40
CA ILE A 705 22.88 -11.42 47.64
C ILE A 705 24.20 -11.13 46.89
N ASP A 706 24.13 -10.62 45.66
CA ASP A 706 25.32 -10.25 44.87
C ASP A 706 26.01 -8.98 45.41
N GLU A 707 25.24 -8.03 45.93
CA GLU A 707 25.73 -6.88 46.70
C GLU A 707 26.38 -7.35 48.02
N TRP A 708 25.77 -8.30 48.74
CA TRP A 708 26.32 -8.87 49.98
C TRP A 708 27.58 -9.73 49.76
N ARG A 709 27.73 -10.34 48.58
CA ARG A 709 28.92 -11.11 48.18
C ARG A 709 30.05 -10.27 47.55
N GLY A 710 29.90 -8.95 47.46
CA GLY A 710 30.93 -8.07 46.88
C GLY A 710 31.15 -8.25 45.38
N ARG A 711 30.18 -8.81 44.63
CA ARG A 711 30.24 -8.93 43.15
C ARG A 711 29.62 -7.73 42.42
N GLY A 712 29.15 -6.71 43.15
CA GLY A 712 28.27 -5.65 42.64
C GLY A 712 28.91 -4.55 41.78
N GLU A 713 30.24 -4.43 41.69
CA GLU A 713 30.86 -3.26 41.01
C GLU A 713 31.07 -3.42 39.50
N GLY A 714 30.96 -4.62 38.93
CA GLY A 714 31.28 -4.87 37.52
C GLY A 714 30.14 -5.43 36.66
N ASN A 715 29.10 -6.01 37.26
CA ASN A 715 28.05 -6.72 36.52
C ASN A 715 26.82 -5.82 36.35
N LYS A 716 26.89 -4.87 35.41
CA LYS A 716 25.73 -4.03 35.08
C LYS A 716 24.54 -4.92 34.72
N ASP A 717 23.39 -4.71 35.37
CA ASP A 717 22.12 -5.40 35.08
C ASP A 717 21.91 -5.48 33.55
N GLU A 718 21.52 -6.65 33.01
CA GLU A 718 21.27 -6.83 31.57
C GLU A 718 20.25 -5.82 31.02
N TYR A 719 19.30 -5.40 31.86
CA TYR A 719 18.41 -4.27 31.60
C TYR A 719 19.17 -2.93 31.39
N SER A 720 20.12 -2.62 32.26
CA SER A 720 20.94 -1.41 32.18
C SER A 720 21.84 -1.41 30.94
N ARG A 721 22.39 -2.57 30.57
CA ARG A 721 23.16 -2.74 29.31
C ARG A 721 22.29 -2.44 28.08
N MET A 722 21.05 -2.91 28.07
CA MET A 722 20.10 -2.63 26.99
C MET A 722 19.75 -1.13 26.91
N VAL A 723 19.57 -0.46 28.05
CA VAL A 723 19.28 0.98 28.10
C VAL A 723 20.46 1.80 27.61
N GLU A 724 21.70 1.47 28.00
CA GLU A 724 22.91 2.13 27.51
C GLU A 724 23.07 1.96 25.99
N TRP A 725 22.90 0.73 25.49
CA TRP A 725 22.95 0.46 24.05
C TRP A 725 21.87 1.23 23.25
N MET A 726 20.66 1.38 23.80
CA MET A 726 19.61 2.19 23.19
C MET A 726 19.94 3.68 23.20
N LYS A 727 20.55 4.20 24.27
CA LYS A 727 21.00 5.59 24.35
C LYS A 727 22.07 5.88 23.29
N GLU A 728 23.05 4.99 23.12
CA GLU A 728 24.06 5.11 22.08
C GLU A 728 23.45 5.09 20.67
N TRP A 729 22.40 4.30 20.45
CA TRP A 729 21.76 4.19 19.15
C TRP A 729 20.88 5.40 18.80
N VAL A 730 20.00 5.84 19.70
CA VAL A 730 18.92 6.80 19.39
C VAL A 730 19.21 8.21 19.93
N GLY A 731 20.16 8.35 20.85
CA GLY A 731 20.47 9.58 21.56
C GLY A 731 19.50 9.86 22.72
N GLU A 732 19.95 10.64 23.71
CA GLU A 732 19.18 10.87 24.95
C GLU A 732 17.83 11.57 24.71
N GLU A 733 17.76 12.47 23.73
CA GLU A 733 16.52 13.23 23.43
C GLU A 733 15.36 12.35 22.94
N ARG A 734 15.68 11.21 22.33
CA ARG A 734 14.69 10.30 21.73
C ARG A 734 14.36 9.11 22.63
N MET A 735 15.00 9.00 23.78
CA MET A 735 14.63 7.99 24.77
C MET A 735 13.20 8.18 25.28
N PRO A 736 12.49 7.08 25.60
CA PRO A 736 11.15 7.17 26.17
C PRO A 736 11.20 7.83 27.56
N ARG A 737 10.37 8.86 27.75
CA ARG A 737 10.13 9.49 29.05
C ARG A 737 9.43 8.51 30.01
N VAL A 738 9.57 8.76 31.31
CA VAL A 738 8.92 7.97 32.38
C VAL A 738 7.40 7.90 32.20
N GLU A 739 6.76 8.97 31.74
CA GLU A 739 5.32 9.00 31.43
C GLU A 739 4.93 7.97 30.36
N ASN A 740 5.75 7.81 29.32
CA ASN A 740 5.50 6.84 28.26
C ASN A 740 5.65 5.41 28.78
N LEU A 741 6.65 5.15 29.62
CA LEU A 741 6.86 3.85 30.25
C LEU A 741 5.66 3.47 31.14
N ARG A 742 5.18 4.40 31.99
CA ARG A 742 4.00 4.20 32.83
C ARG A 742 2.74 3.92 32.01
N LYS A 743 2.54 4.67 30.93
CA LYS A 743 1.41 4.47 30.01
C LYS A 743 1.41 3.05 29.43
N TRP A 744 2.57 2.57 28.97
CA TRP A 744 2.69 1.24 28.40
C TRP A 744 2.64 0.13 29.45
N GLN A 745 3.17 0.33 30.66
CA GLN A 745 2.99 -0.60 31.78
C GLN A 745 1.51 -0.78 32.12
N PHE A 746 0.76 0.31 32.23
CA PHE A 746 -0.69 0.26 32.47
C PHE A 746 -1.42 -0.46 31.34
N TRP A 747 -1.04 -0.19 30.09
CA TRP A 747 -1.62 -0.86 28.93
C TRP A 747 -1.34 -2.37 28.93
N VAL A 748 -0.10 -2.79 29.19
CA VAL A 748 0.32 -4.20 29.24
C VAL A 748 -0.45 -4.95 30.33
N LYS A 749 -0.60 -4.33 31.51
CA LYS A 749 -1.39 -4.89 32.60
C LYS A 749 -2.85 -5.12 32.18
N ASN A 750 -3.49 -4.11 31.61
CA ASN A 750 -4.86 -4.23 31.10
C ASN A 750 -4.99 -5.24 29.95
N ALA A 751 -3.94 -5.42 29.14
CA ALA A 751 -3.93 -6.36 28.03
C ALA A 751 -3.72 -7.82 28.45
N ARG A 752 -3.24 -8.06 29.69
CA ARG A 752 -3.16 -9.39 30.30
C ARG A 752 -4.39 -9.73 31.13
N GLU A 753 -5.03 -8.73 31.72
CA GLU A 753 -6.25 -8.89 32.53
C GLU A 753 -7.53 -9.10 31.68
N LYS A 754 -7.48 -8.77 30.39
CA LYS A 754 -8.53 -9.05 29.41
C LYS A 754 -8.26 -10.35 28.68
#